data_AF-A0A239RL27-F1
#
_entry.id   AF-A0A239RL27-F1
#
_cell.length_a   1.000
_cell.length_b   1.000
_cell.length_c   1.000
_cell.angle_alpha   90.00
_cell.angle_beta   90.00
_cell.angle_gamma   90.00
#
_symmetry.space_group_name_H-M   'P 1'
#
loop_
_entity.id
_entity.type
_entity.pdbx_description
1 polymer ?
#
loop_
_entity_poly.entity_id
_entity_poly.type
_entity_poly.pdbx_seq_one_letter_code
_entity_poly.pdbx_strand_id
1 'polypeptide(L)'
;MSKAKNNIPRAAIHVGAPSKSFSAAEGYEPERRGWDENTYRLKNQDTNNHYDFSRKHLNFEINSRGEIVPLGSNPVPLHERLQKRLDELKFKPYMDKNNPLGISDNSPNCTVGIIVSGDHDVLTRLAFGDQEVDFTLQQSNAHVVLKQGIKDWALDTYRWACDRWGSENIIGFDVHLDETTPHIQIQTIPVAKTKARGRASAKYVHKDDKSKVISHKEWKKLPEEIRSNFVKTEVERREKECVSYARVWGEDKYAVGKTYYQMHTDYYNEVGHKYGLERGDDIAMLPGEEQRERVHKSKAVLEAERQAKDAIARNQMENERLEGQKEKMAGEVQDIKKQKESLEEQNDKLAGEIQNKEYRKEKLEGNISQLENYAAALDIKEEGLIVPTLKTDPLVKDAWDAIKEELGKPIPAFGQKEWREERRKAIKGILTNMQTALMQAKDVQKQDILKLGKALYNKAMQNVRAIIEQNKQLQKENGRLTEENDVLRKRIASMDENAITRLRDKKDAEIKELQERLGKAESEAIRSGNKAYSEHQKAESAESQVREMLDIPEIKEIWEGIQQKKEAFSKQIDKCIEEGIAAIRDYADGKDNDFQPKQGNAVAWGIIAEAFKYGLDSTDEKQRRMATGYLLEKVSWTGIASEFKRDLTAARTRQLCDAMTVTKDLMANLLLSAGGRSGISTGGGGSNGELTNWDGTKKKTGWGI
;
A
#
# COMPACT_ATOMS: atom_id res chain seq x y z
N MET A 1 -25.48 9.43 -12.93
CA MET A 1 -25.08 10.65 -12.18
C MET A 1 -25.78 10.64 -10.82
N SER A 2 -25.10 11.10 -9.75
CA SER A 2 -25.38 10.91 -8.29
C SER A 2 -24.79 9.58 -7.78
N LYS A 3 -23.66 9.51 -7.04
CA LYS A 3 -23.36 10.16 -5.74
C LYS A 3 -21.84 10.46 -5.55
N ALA A 4 -21.29 11.38 -6.32
CA ALA A 4 -19.94 11.93 -6.06
C ALA A 4 -19.99 13.46 -5.87
N LYS A 5 -21.16 13.99 -5.48
CA LYS A 5 -21.43 15.42 -5.67
C LYS A 5 -21.22 16.31 -4.46
N ASN A 6 -20.74 15.86 -3.31
CA ASN A 6 -20.12 16.72 -2.30
C ASN A 6 -19.26 15.87 -1.35
N ASN A 7 -17.94 16.04 -1.40
CA ASN A 7 -17.03 15.52 -0.38
C ASN A 7 -17.12 16.44 0.85
N ILE A 8 -18.24 16.37 1.57
CA ILE A 8 -18.52 17.23 2.72
C ILE A 8 -17.67 16.73 3.88
N PRO A 9 -16.77 17.55 4.45
CA PRO A 9 -16.00 17.17 5.64
C PRO A 9 -16.94 16.88 6.82
N ARG A 10 -16.72 15.79 7.55
CA ARG A 10 -17.63 15.35 8.63
C ARG A 10 -16.92 15.11 9.95
N ALA A 11 -17.63 15.34 11.05
CA ALA A 11 -17.22 14.91 12.38
C ALA A 11 -17.41 13.40 12.55
N ALA A 12 -16.51 12.77 13.31
CA ALA A 12 -16.57 11.37 13.67
C ALA A 12 -16.52 11.21 15.19
N ILE A 13 -17.45 10.44 15.74
CA ILE A 13 -17.41 10.02 17.15
C ILE A 13 -17.57 8.52 17.19
N HIS A 14 -16.69 7.84 17.92
CA HIS A 14 -16.78 6.42 18.17
C HIS A 14 -16.83 6.19 19.68
N VAL A 15 -17.84 5.47 20.15
CA VAL A 15 -17.94 5.06 21.55
C VAL A 15 -17.51 3.59 21.62
N GLY A 16 -16.43 3.33 22.35
CA GLY A 16 -15.91 2.00 22.58
C GLY A 16 -16.85 1.14 23.45
N ALA A 17 -16.56 -0.16 23.51
CA ALA A 17 -17.29 -1.04 24.39
C ALA A 17 -17.10 -0.59 25.86
N PRO A 18 -18.18 -0.47 26.65
CA PRO A 18 -18.05 -0.14 28.07
C PRO A 18 -17.40 -1.30 28.82
N SER A 19 -16.53 -0.99 29.78
CA SER A 19 -15.81 -2.00 30.56
C SER A 19 -15.97 -1.82 32.06
N LYS A 20 -15.75 -2.90 32.81
CA LYS A 20 -15.77 -2.90 34.29
C LYS A 20 -14.49 -2.26 34.87
N SER A 21 -13.39 -2.36 34.15
CA SER A 21 -12.07 -1.77 34.44
C SER A 21 -11.19 -1.89 33.19
N PHE A 22 -9.95 -1.41 33.27
CA PHE A 22 -8.88 -1.68 32.32
C PHE A 22 -7.55 -1.84 33.08
N SER A 23 -6.61 -2.57 32.48
CA SER A 23 -5.27 -2.83 33.00
C SER A 23 -4.38 -1.58 32.95
N ALA A 24 -3.27 -1.61 33.68
CA ALA A 24 -2.27 -0.54 33.61
C ALA A 24 -1.73 -0.35 32.19
N ALA A 25 -1.48 -1.45 31.46
CA ALA A 25 -0.98 -1.42 30.08
C ALA A 25 -1.97 -0.75 29.12
N GLU A 26 -3.26 -1.08 29.21
CA GLU A 26 -4.32 -0.42 28.43
C GLU A 26 -4.41 1.07 28.77
N GLY A 27 -4.22 1.45 30.04
CA GLY A 27 -4.21 2.85 30.47
C GLY A 27 -2.97 3.65 30.03
N TYR A 28 -1.85 2.98 29.71
CA TYR A 28 -0.62 3.66 29.27
C TYR A 28 -0.62 4.01 27.78
N GLU A 29 -1.41 3.31 26.98
CA GLU A 29 -1.44 3.49 25.53
C GLU A 29 -1.99 4.85 25.08
N PRO A 30 -3.12 5.35 25.62
CA PRO A 30 -3.60 6.71 25.36
C PRO A 30 -2.63 7.78 25.87
N GLU A 31 -2.05 7.60 27.05
CA GLU A 31 -1.10 8.58 27.61
C GLU A 31 0.28 8.56 26.92
N ARG A 32 0.52 7.61 25.99
CA ARG A 32 1.85 7.28 25.44
C ARG A 32 2.90 7.12 26.55
N ARG A 33 2.47 6.63 27.71
CA ARG A 33 3.29 6.64 28.93
C ARG A 33 4.43 5.64 28.79
N GLY A 34 5.66 6.13 28.93
CA GLY A 34 6.86 5.32 28.80
C GLY A 34 7.21 4.91 27.37
N TRP A 35 6.50 5.39 26.35
CA TRP A 35 6.82 5.07 24.96
C TRP A 35 8.09 5.79 24.51
N ASP A 36 9.05 5.06 23.98
CA ASP A 36 10.24 5.57 23.29
C ASP A 36 10.16 5.30 21.78
N GLU A 37 11.17 5.70 21.02
CA GLU A 37 11.19 5.46 19.57
C GLU A 37 11.09 3.97 19.22
N ASN A 38 11.70 3.10 20.03
CA ASN A 38 11.62 1.65 19.84
C ASN A 38 10.19 1.14 20.02
N THR A 39 9.46 1.66 21.01
CA THR A 39 8.06 1.31 21.26
C THR A 39 7.18 1.70 20.07
N TYR A 40 7.38 2.89 19.50
CA TYR A 40 6.68 3.32 18.28
C TYR A 40 6.96 2.37 17.11
N ARG A 41 8.23 2.01 16.89
CA ARG A 41 8.62 1.07 15.82
C ARG A 41 8.01 -0.32 16.02
N LEU A 42 7.98 -0.84 17.25
CA LEU A 42 7.37 -2.12 17.58
C LEU A 42 5.85 -2.09 17.35
N LYS A 43 5.17 -1.04 17.82
CA LYS A 43 3.74 -0.86 17.62
C LYS A 43 3.36 -0.75 16.13
N ASN A 44 4.22 -0.14 15.31
CA ASN A 44 4.04 -0.05 13.86
C ASN A 44 4.34 -1.36 13.09
N GLN A 45 4.76 -2.44 13.75
CA GLN A 45 4.76 -3.76 13.11
C GLN A 45 3.35 -4.23 12.77
N ASP A 46 2.35 -3.77 13.52
CA ASP A 46 0.96 -3.87 13.10
C ASP A 46 0.68 -2.81 12.02
N THR A 47 0.40 -3.27 10.80
CA THR A 47 0.08 -2.44 9.64
C THR A 47 -1.14 -1.51 9.83
N ASN A 48 -1.96 -1.73 10.86
CA ASN A 48 -3.05 -0.82 11.21
C ASN A 48 -2.57 0.46 11.93
N ASN A 49 -1.37 0.42 12.50
CA ASN A 49 -0.78 1.50 13.26
C ASN A 49 0.09 2.39 12.37
N HIS A 50 -0.01 3.70 12.57
CA HIS A 50 0.69 4.71 11.79
C HIS A 50 1.28 5.77 12.74
N TYR A 51 1.97 5.29 13.78
CA TYR A 51 2.52 6.16 14.82
C TYR A 51 3.83 6.81 14.33
N ASP A 52 3.92 8.13 14.46
CA ASP A 52 5.08 8.91 14.07
C ASP A 52 5.76 9.49 15.31
N PHE A 53 6.89 8.89 15.69
CA PHE A 53 7.67 9.32 16.85
C PHE A 53 8.12 10.78 16.75
N SER A 54 8.39 11.29 15.55
CA SER A 54 8.84 12.67 15.36
C SER A 54 7.77 13.70 15.74
N ARG A 55 6.49 13.32 15.68
CA ARG A 55 5.33 14.15 16.11
C ARG A 55 4.87 13.90 17.53
N LYS A 56 5.45 12.93 18.26
CA LYS A 56 5.07 12.63 19.66
C LYS A 56 5.00 13.88 20.54
N HIS A 57 5.94 14.80 20.37
CA HIS A 57 6.06 16.03 21.15
C HIS A 57 4.90 17.03 20.92
N LEU A 58 4.09 16.83 19.89
CA LEU A 58 2.93 17.65 19.57
C LEU A 58 1.67 17.18 20.32
N ASN A 59 1.65 15.93 20.79
CA ASN A 59 0.52 15.40 21.57
C ASN A 59 0.36 16.15 22.89
N PHE A 60 -0.88 16.33 23.33
CA PHE A 60 -1.18 17.02 24.58
C PHE A 60 -2.41 16.42 25.27
N GLU A 61 -2.54 16.69 26.57
CA GLU A 61 -3.69 16.32 27.40
C GLU A 61 -4.40 17.60 27.85
N ILE A 62 -5.73 17.55 28.02
CA ILE A 62 -6.47 18.60 28.73
C ILE A 62 -6.80 18.08 30.13
N ASN A 63 -6.20 18.70 31.15
CA ASN A 63 -6.37 18.26 32.53
C ASN A 63 -7.75 18.63 33.09
N SER A 64 -8.07 18.18 34.31
CA SER A 64 -9.37 18.46 34.97
C SER A 64 -9.66 19.93 35.28
N ARG A 65 -8.69 20.83 35.09
CA ARG A 65 -8.87 22.29 35.20
C ARG A 65 -9.12 22.95 33.84
N GLY A 66 -9.14 22.18 32.75
CA GLY A 66 -9.25 22.69 31.39
C GLY A 66 -7.94 23.29 30.86
N GLU A 67 -6.79 22.93 31.44
CA GLU A 67 -5.47 23.42 31.01
C GLU A 67 -4.82 22.41 30.05
N ILE A 68 -4.22 22.91 28.97
CA ILE A 68 -3.44 22.10 28.04
C ILE A 68 -2.06 21.83 28.64
N VAL A 69 -1.73 20.56 28.81
CA VAL A 69 -0.44 20.09 29.33
C VAL A 69 0.18 19.06 28.38
N PRO A 70 1.50 18.85 28.41
CA PRO A 70 2.12 17.79 27.61
C PRO A 70 1.49 16.42 27.92
N LEU A 71 1.27 15.59 26.90
CA LEU A 71 0.67 14.27 27.08
C LEU A 71 1.51 13.41 28.04
N GLY A 72 0.86 12.74 28.99
CA GLY A 72 1.51 11.87 29.97
C GLY A 72 2.26 12.60 31.09
N SER A 73 2.12 13.93 31.19
CA SER A 73 2.76 14.74 32.24
C SER A 73 2.12 14.60 33.62
N ASN A 74 0.87 14.14 33.69
CA ASN A 74 0.22 13.85 34.96
C ASN A 74 0.94 12.67 35.66
N PRO A 75 1.34 12.81 36.93
CA PRO A 75 2.03 11.74 37.65
C PRO A 75 1.14 10.53 37.93
N VAL A 76 -0.19 10.70 37.92
CA VAL A 76 -1.14 9.61 38.20
C VAL A 76 -1.61 9.01 36.87
N PRO A 77 -1.39 7.72 36.59
CA PRO A 77 -1.84 7.09 35.35
C PRO A 77 -3.35 6.83 35.32
N LEU A 78 -3.92 6.65 34.13
CA LEU A 78 -5.38 6.52 33.93
C LEU A 78 -6.05 5.46 34.81
N HIS A 79 -5.43 4.29 35.01
CA HIS A 79 -6.02 3.20 35.80
C HIS A 79 -6.12 3.55 37.30
N GLU A 80 -5.16 4.30 37.83
CA GLU A 80 -5.21 4.82 39.19
C GLU A 80 -6.21 5.98 39.32
N ARG A 81 -6.32 6.84 38.31
CA ARG A 81 -7.34 7.91 38.27
C ARG A 81 -8.76 7.33 38.28
N LEU A 82 -8.99 6.26 37.52
CA LEU A 82 -10.24 5.49 37.54
C LEU A 82 -10.54 5.01 38.97
N GLN A 83 -9.59 4.31 39.59
CA GLN A 83 -9.79 3.77 40.93
C GLN A 83 -10.06 4.87 41.95
N LYS A 84 -9.30 5.96 41.93
CA LYS A 84 -9.50 7.12 42.81
C LYS A 84 -10.91 7.69 42.69
N ARG A 85 -11.41 7.87 41.48
CA ARG A 85 -12.75 8.41 41.28
C ARG A 85 -13.85 7.42 41.69
N LEU A 86 -13.65 6.11 41.50
CA LEU A 86 -14.57 5.09 42.01
C LEU A 86 -14.62 5.08 43.54
N ASP A 87 -13.49 5.30 44.21
CA ASP A 87 -13.41 5.40 45.67
C ASP A 87 -14.14 6.65 46.21
N GLU A 88 -13.98 7.80 45.53
CA GLU A 88 -14.73 9.03 45.84
C GLU A 88 -16.25 8.83 45.75
N LEU A 89 -16.70 8.08 44.74
CA LEU A 89 -18.10 7.70 44.54
C LEU A 89 -18.57 6.61 45.53
N LYS A 90 -17.65 6.06 46.34
CA LYS A 90 -17.88 4.92 47.24
C LYS A 90 -18.48 3.73 46.49
N PHE A 91 -18.07 3.55 45.24
CA PHE A 91 -18.50 2.45 44.41
C PHE A 91 -17.75 1.18 44.82
N LYS A 92 -18.47 0.05 44.86
CA LYS A 92 -17.88 -1.26 45.07
C LYS A 92 -18.42 -2.19 44.00
N PRO A 93 -17.58 -2.78 43.13
CA PRO A 93 -18.03 -3.74 42.15
C PRO A 93 -18.64 -4.96 42.84
N TYR A 94 -19.54 -5.64 42.15
CA TYR A 94 -20.06 -6.91 42.64
C TYR A 94 -19.02 -8.00 42.38
N MET A 95 -18.61 -8.71 43.44
CA MET A 95 -17.67 -9.81 43.31
C MET A 95 -18.40 -11.10 42.95
N ASP A 96 -17.77 -11.92 42.11
CA ASP A 96 -18.29 -13.24 41.80
C ASP A 96 -18.25 -14.13 43.05
N LYS A 97 -19.34 -14.87 43.30
CA LYS A 97 -19.42 -15.80 44.43
C LYS A 97 -18.47 -16.99 44.26
N ASN A 98 -18.19 -17.39 43.02
CA ASN A 98 -17.32 -18.51 42.67
C ASN A 98 -15.87 -18.07 42.43
N ASN A 99 -15.63 -16.78 42.19
CA ASN A 99 -14.32 -16.17 42.12
C ASN A 99 -14.33 -14.84 42.91
N PRO A 100 -14.06 -14.86 44.23
CA PRO A 100 -14.11 -13.66 45.07
C PRO A 100 -13.14 -12.55 44.67
N LEU A 101 -12.13 -12.87 43.84
CA LEU A 101 -11.17 -11.93 43.27
C LEU A 101 -11.64 -11.37 41.92
N GLY A 102 -12.65 -11.98 41.29
CA GLY A 102 -13.20 -11.59 40.00
C GLY A 102 -14.43 -10.68 40.11
N ILE A 103 -14.51 -9.69 39.24
CA ILE A 103 -15.69 -8.82 39.13
C ILE A 103 -16.81 -9.58 38.38
N SER A 104 -17.94 -9.78 39.05
CA SER A 104 -19.10 -10.46 38.47
C SER A 104 -19.63 -9.76 37.21
N ASP A 105 -20.19 -10.53 36.28
CA ASP A 105 -20.80 -10.04 35.03
C ASP A 105 -21.98 -9.11 35.23
N ASN A 106 -22.64 -9.17 36.39
CA ASN A 106 -23.71 -8.26 36.73
C ASN A 106 -23.22 -6.94 37.36
N SER A 107 -21.91 -6.78 37.58
CA SER A 107 -21.35 -5.52 38.05
C SER A 107 -21.50 -4.43 36.99
N PRO A 108 -21.87 -3.19 37.35
CA PRO A 108 -21.94 -2.10 36.39
C PRO A 108 -20.61 -1.88 35.67
N ASN A 109 -20.68 -1.54 34.38
CA ASN A 109 -19.52 -1.03 33.66
C ASN A 109 -19.14 0.33 34.25
N CYS A 110 -17.85 0.48 34.56
CA CYS A 110 -17.28 1.59 35.30
C CYS A 110 -16.65 2.64 34.40
N THR A 111 -16.39 2.31 33.14
CA THR A 111 -15.64 3.22 32.27
C THR A 111 -15.98 3.01 30.80
N VAL A 112 -15.91 4.10 30.03
CA VAL A 112 -16.23 4.15 28.60
C VAL A 112 -15.17 4.99 27.91
N GLY A 113 -14.52 4.40 26.90
CA GLY A 113 -13.62 5.11 26.00
C GLY A 113 -14.38 5.70 24.83
N ILE A 114 -14.09 6.96 24.47
CA ILE A 114 -14.73 7.68 23.38
C ILE A 114 -13.64 8.31 22.53
N ILE A 115 -13.71 8.10 21.22
CA ILE A 115 -12.82 8.74 20.26
C ILE A 115 -13.61 9.82 19.52
N VAL A 116 -13.08 11.05 19.51
CA VAL A 116 -13.62 12.17 18.75
C VAL A 116 -12.60 12.57 17.69
N SER A 117 -13.02 12.60 16.44
CA SER A 117 -12.20 12.95 15.28
C SER A 117 -13.10 13.53 14.18
N GLY A 118 -12.65 13.48 12.94
CA GLY A 118 -13.36 14.02 11.80
C GLY A 118 -12.57 13.87 10.51
N ASP A 119 -12.96 14.67 9.53
CA ASP A 119 -12.30 14.74 8.25
C ASP A 119 -10.80 15.01 8.40
N HIS A 120 -9.99 14.20 7.70
CA HIS A 120 -8.53 14.22 7.81
C HIS A 120 -7.97 15.59 7.42
N ASP A 121 -8.38 16.14 6.27
CA ASP A 121 -7.80 17.37 5.75
C ASP A 121 -8.17 18.57 6.64
N VAL A 122 -9.41 18.62 7.12
CA VAL A 122 -9.85 19.69 8.03
C VAL A 122 -9.06 19.65 9.34
N LEU A 123 -8.97 18.49 9.99
CA LEU A 123 -8.28 18.39 11.27
C LEU A 123 -6.76 18.57 11.14
N THR A 124 -6.17 18.04 10.08
CA THR A 124 -4.74 18.26 9.75
C THR A 124 -4.45 19.73 9.52
N ARG A 125 -5.30 20.45 8.78
CA ARG A 125 -5.17 21.90 8.58
C ARG A 125 -5.34 22.67 9.89
N LEU A 126 -6.25 22.27 10.78
CA LEU A 126 -6.37 22.89 12.12
C LEU A 126 -5.14 22.63 12.99
N ALA A 127 -4.51 21.46 12.85
CA ALA A 127 -3.36 21.04 13.63
C ALA A 127 -2.04 21.66 13.14
N PHE A 128 -1.82 21.68 11.83
CA PHE A 128 -0.53 22.01 11.24
C PHE A 128 -0.60 23.18 10.25
N GLY A 129 -1.78 23.65 9.85
CA GLY A 129 -1.92 24.71 8.85
C GLY A 129 -1.43 24.24 7.48
N ASP A 130 -0.74 25.11 6.76
CA ASP A 130 -0.19 24.83 5.42
C ASP A 130 1.23 24.23 5.46
N GLN A 131 1.67 23.71 6.61
CA GLN A 131 2.98 23.05 6.73
C GLN A 131 2.98 21.72 5.97
N GLU A 132 4.11 21.39 5.34
CA GLU A 132 4.31 20.07 4.74
C GLU A 132 4.50 19.02 5.84
N VAL A 133 3.62 18.03 5.87
CA VAL A 133 3.60 16.93 6.85
C VAL A 133 3.61 15.61 6.08
N ASP A 134 4.60 14.76 6.36
CA ASP A 134 4.69 13.42 5.78
C ASP A 134 3.86 12.41 6.58
N PHE A 135 2.79 11.90 6.00
CA PHE A 135 2.00 10.82 6.58
C PHE A 135 2.45 9.42 6.12
N THR A 136 3.49 9.32 5.28
CA THR A 136 4.00 8.04 4.77
C THR A 136 5.03 7.38 5.68
N LEU A 137 5.44 8.06 6.76
CA LEU A 137 6.50 7.65 7.69
C LEU A 137 7.88 7.48 7.03
N GLN A 138 8.07 8.07 5.84
CA GLN A 138 9.35 8.04 5.12
C GLN A 138 10.25 9.21 5.50
N GLN A 139 9.67 10.32 5.98
CA GLN A 139 10.38 11.52 6.38
C GLN A 139 10.02 11.92 7.82
N SER A 140 10.96 12.61 8.48
CA SER A 140 10.74 13.14 9.82
C SER A 140 9.89 14.41 9.78
N ASN A 141 8.91 14.51 10.68
CA ASN A 141 8.06 15.67 10.89
C ASN A 141 8.48 16.49 12.12
N ALA A 142 9.74 16.38 12.56
CA ALA A 142 10.23 17.11 13.73
C ALA A 142 10.21 18.65 13.57
N HIS A 143 10.11 19.16 12.33
CA HIS A 143 9.97 20.59 12.03
C HIS A 143 8.54 21.11 12.23
N VAL A 144 7.54 20.23 12.31
CA VAL A 144 6.13 20.60 12.32
C VAL A 144 5.78 21.26 13.65
N VAL A 145 5.16 22.44 13.59
CA VAL A 145 4.72 23.18 14.79
C VAL A 145 3.20 23.15 14.92
N LEU A 146 2.71 22.85 16.12
CA LEU A 146 1.30 22.82 16.46
C LEU A 146 0.62 24.19 16.31
N LYS A 147 -0.52 24.26 15.63
CA LYS A 147 -1.33 25.47 15.45
C LYS A 147 -2.42 25.62 16.53
N GLN A 148 -2.94 26.84 16.65
CA GLN A 148 -3.97 27.17 17.65
C GLN A 148 -5.32 26.53 17.34
N GLY A 149 -5.67 26.35 16.05
CA GLY A 149 -6.98 25.84 15.63
C GLY A 149 -7.34 24.48 16.24
N ILE A 150 -6.39 23.54 16.32
CA ILE A 150 -6.64 22.24 16.94
C ILE A 150 -6.76 22.31 18.46
N LYS A 151 -6.08 23.26 19.12
CA LYS A 151 -6.20 23.49 20.56
C LYS A 151 -7.59 24.03 20.90
N ASP A 152 -8.09 24.96 20.09
CA ASP A 152 -9.43 25.53 20.25
C ASP A 152 -10.50 24.45 20.04
N TRP A 153 -10.35 23.63 18.99
CA TRP A 153 -11.22 22.48 18.74
C TRP A 153 -11.22 21.48 19.91
N ALA A 154 -10.04 21.16 20.46
CA ALA A 154 -9.91 20.26 21.59
C ALA A 154 -10.53 20.84 22.87
N LEU A 155 -10.35 22.13 23.15
CA LEU A 155 -10.96 22.82 24.30
C LEU A 155 -12.48 22.88 24.21
N ASP A 156 -13.04 23.17 23.03
CA ASP A 156 -14.48 23.15 22.82
C ASP A 156 -15.05 21.73 22.95
N THR A 157 -14.33 20.72 22.45
CA THR A 157 -14.69 19.31 22.65
C THR A 157 -14.61 18.90 24.12
N TYR A 158 -13.62 19.39 24.87
CA TYR A 158 -13.50 19.15 26.30
C TYR A 158 -14.68 19.74 27.08
N ARG A 159 -15.07 20.98 26.78
CA ARG A 159 -16.25 21.63 27.39
C ARG A 159 -17.53 20.85 27.11
N TRP A 160 -17.73 20.47 25.85
CA TRP A 160 -18.86 19.62 25.45
C TRP A 160 -18.89 18.30 26.23
N ALA A 161 -17.75 17.65 26.41
CA ALA A 161 -17.63 16.43 27.21
C ALA A 161 -17.94 16.69 28.71
N CYS A 162 -17.44 17.80 29.26
CA CYS A 162 -17.67 18.21 30.65
C CYS A 162 -19.15 18.48 30.93
N ASP A 163 -19.83 19.18 30.03
CA ASP A 163 -21.25 19.50 30.18
C ASP A 163 -22.12 18.23 30.20
N ARG A 164 -21.66 17.17 29.52
CA ARG A 164 -22.38 15.90 29.42
C ARG A 164 -22.08 14.92 30.55
N TRP A 165 -20.82 14.81 30.98
CA TRP A 165 -20.40 13.79 31.95
C TRP A 165 -19.88 14.36 33.28
N GLY A 166 -19.63 15.66 33.37
CA GLY A 166 -18.94 16.29 34.50
C GLY A 166 -17.43 16.17 34.36
N SER A 167 -16.72 17.28 34.56
CA SER A 167 -15.25 17.34 34.48
C SER A 167 -14.55 16.34 35.40
N GLU A 168 -15.15 16.04 36.55
CA GLU A 168 -14.64 15.12 37.56
C GLU A 168 -14.77 13.64 37.16
N ASN A 169 -15.59 13.34 36.15
CA ASN A 169 -15.80 11.98 35.65
C ASN A 169 -15.04 11.71 34.35
N ILE A 170 -14.40 12.73 33.76
CA ILE A 170 -13.44 12.58 32.65
C ILE A 170 -12.07 12.33 33.27
N ILE A 171 -11.61 11.08 33.21
CA ILE A 171 -10.33 10.66 33.82
C ILE A 171 -9.14 10.81 32.85
N GLY A 172 -9.41 10.84 31.54
CA GLY A 172 -8.42 11.08 30.49
C GLY A 172 -9.03 11.89 29.33
N PHE A 173 -8.27 12.83 28.81
CA PHE A 173 -8.61 13.62 27.61
C PHE A 173 -7.32 13.86 26.82
N ASP A 174 -6.98 12.88 26.00
CA ASP A 174 -5.70 12.76 25.33
C ASP A 174 -5.85 13.13 23.86
N VAL A 175 -5.06 14.09 23.39
CA VAL A 175 -5.09 14.57 22.00
C VAL A 175 -3.88 14.05 21.24
N HIS A 176 -4.16 13.19 20.26
CA HIS A 176 -3.15 12.51 19.46
C HIS A 176 -2.97 13.20 18.12
N LEU A 177 -1.71 13.53 17.84
CA LEU A 177 -1.22 14.26 16.67
C LEU A 177 -0.02 13.54 16.04
N ASP A 178 0.29 12.35 16.53
CA ASP A 178 1.34 11.44 16.09
C ASP A 178 0.80 10.30 15.23
N GLU A 179 -0.48 10.32 14.87
CA GLU A 179 -1.12 9.32 14.00
C GLU A 179 -1.53 9.93 12.64
N THR A 180 -2.22 9.17 11.79
CA THR A 180 -2.68 9.64 10.48
C THR A 180 -3.61 10.85 10.60
N THR A 181 -4.63 10.77 11.45
CA THR A 181 -5.61 11.86 11.61
C THR A 181 -5.65 12.32 13.06
N PRO A 182 -5.60 13.63 13.33
CA PRO A 182 -5.77 14.14 14.68
C PRO A 182 -7.07 13.64 15.31
N HIS A 183 -6.98 13.19 16.55
CA HIS A 183 -8.15 12.73 17.29
C HIS A 183 -7.95 12.87 18.79
N ILE A 184 -9.06 12.82 19.52
CA ILE A 184 -9.13 12.91 20.96
C ILE A 184 -9.60 11.56 21.48
N GLN A 185 -8.90 11.03 22.48
CA GLN A 185 -9.35 9.90 23.28
C GLN A 185 -9.85 10.42 24.63
N ILE A 186 -11.13 10.22 24.91
CA ILE A 186 -11.79 10.61 26.14
C ILE A 186 -12.10 9.34 26.93
N GLN A 187 -11.60 9.26 28.15
CA GLN A 187 -11.94 8.19 29.07
C GLN A 187 -12.85 8.73 30.17
N THR A 188 -14.08 8.20 30.28
CA THR A 188 -15.10 8.71 31.20
C THR A 188 -15.74 7.62 32.07
N ILE A 189 -16.16 7.98 33.28
CA ILE A 189 -16.91 7.13 34.20
C ILE A 189 -18.40 7.47 34.07
N PRO A 190 -19.29 6.50 33.75
CA PRO A 190 -20.71 6.76 33.59
C PRO A 190 -21.38 6.96 34.95
N VAL A 191 -21.43 8.20 35.42
CA VAL A 191 -22.10 8.57 36.68
C VAL A 191 -23.49 9.11 36.42
N ALA A 192 -24.49 8.51 37.06
CA ALA A 192 -25.88 8.98 37.02
C ALA A 192 -26.30 9.52 38.40
N LYS A 193 -27.10 10.59 38.39
CA LYS A 193 -27.78 11.09 39.60
C LYS A 193 -29.07 10.32 39.82
N THR A 194 -29.20 9.70 40.98
CA THR A 194 -30.30 8.77 41.25
C THR A 194 -30.89 9.01 42.61
N LYS A 195 -32.22 8.95 42.72
CA LYS A 195 -32.89 9.05 44.01
C LYS A 195 -32.51 7.84 44.86
N ALA A 196 -32.00 8.08 46.06
CA ALA A 196 -31.58 7.00 46.96
C ALA A 196 -32.70 5.96 47.16
N ARG A 197 -32.37 4.66 47.06
CA ARG A 197 -33.31 3.56 47.36
C ARG A 197 -33.60 3.53 48.87
N GLY A 198 -34.89 3.52 49.25
CA GLY A 198 -35.35 3.47 50.64
C GLY A 198 -36.62 4.28 50.91
N ARG A 199 -37.16 4.20 52.13
CA ARG A 199 -38.25 5.08 52.58
C ARG A 199 -37.69 6.50 52.72
N ALA A 200 -38.28 7.41 51.97
CA ALA A 200 -37.92 8.81 52.07
C ALA A 200 -38.41 9.36 53.42
N SER A 201 -37.50 9.98 54.16
CA SER A 201 -37.83 10.48 55.50
C SER A 201 -38.55 11.82 55.39
N ALA A 202 -39.82 11.84 55.77
CA ALA A 202 -40.57 13.09 55.86
C ALA A 202 -39.91 13.99 56.91
N LYS A 203 -39.65 15.24 56.51
CA LYS A 203 -39.25 16.31 57.41
C LYS A 203 -40.47 17.14 57.78
N TYR A 204 -40.43 17.75 58.96
CA TYR A 204 -41.49 18.56 59.52
C TYR A 204 -40.90 19.95 59.81
N VAL A 205 -41.51 21.00 59.26
CA VAL A 205 -41.04 22.40 59.39
C VAL A 205 -42.03 23.17 60.24
N HIS A 206 -41.55 23.94 61.21
CA HIS A 206 -42.41 24.75 62.07
C HIS A 206 -43.13 25.85 61.27
N LYS A 207 -44.42 26.09 61.54
CA LYS A 207 -45.27 27.06 60.83
C LYS A 207 -44.73 28.49 60.92
N ASP A 208 -44.32 28.89 62.12
CA ASP A 208 -43.87 30.26 62.40
C ASP A 208 -42.36 30.47 62.25
N ASP A 209 -41.58 29.37 62.22
CA ASP A 209 -40.12 29.42 62.19
C ASP A 209 -39.59 28.37 61.19
N LYS A 210 -39.49 28.80 59.93
CA LYS A 210 -39.08 27.92 58.83
C LYS A 210 -37.66 27.35 58.98
N SER A 211 -36.85 27.88 59.91
CA SER A 211 -35.51 27.35 60.20
C SER A 211 -35.54 26.09 61.08
N LYS A 212 -36.63 25.86 61.81
CA LYS A 212 -36.82 24.68 62.66
C LYS A 212 -37.37 23.52 61.86
N VAL A 213 -36.44 22.66 61.41
CA VAL A 213 -36.74 21.45 60.65
C VAL A 213 -36.39 20.22 61.48
N ILE A 214 -37.37 19.35 61.73
CA ILE A 214 -37.19 18.12 62.51
C ILE A 214 -37.52 16.87 61.68
N SER A 215 -36.90 15.74 62.04
CA SER A 215 -37.21 14.46 61.42
C SER A 215 -38.55 13.90 61.90
N HIS A 216 -39.13 12.95 61.14
CA HIS A 216 -40.34 12.25 61.58
C HIS A 216 -40.20 11.56 62.95
N LYS A 217 -39.00 11.05 63.29
CA LYS A 217 -38.73 10.42 64.60
C LYS A 217 -38.76 11.44 65.74
N GLU A 218 -38.25 12.65 65.50
CA GLU A 218 -38.24 13.74 66.48
C GLU A 218 -39.64 14.34 66.63
N TRP A 219 -40.36 14.56 65.52
CA TRP A 219 -41.76 14.99 65.53
C TRP A 219 -42.66 14.04 66.33
N LYS A 220 -42.46 12.72 66.19
CA LYS A 220 -43.20 11.71 66.96
C LYS A 220 -42.88 11.72 68.46
N LYS A 221 -41.73 12.26 68.86
CA LYS A 221 -41.36 12.42 70.28
C LYS A 221 -41.91 13.70 70.91
N LEU A 222 -42.42 14.65 70.13
CA LEU A 222 -43.04 15.87 70.65
C LEU A 222 -44.43 15.59 71.24
N PRO A 223 -44.87 16.37 72.25
CA PRO A 223 -46.25 16.40 72.74
C PRO A 223 -47.26 16.69 71.62
N GLU A 224 -48.45 16.10 71.71
CA GLU A 224 -49.51 16.17 70.69
C GLU A 224 -49.88 17.62 70.33
N GLU A 225 -49.91 18.49 71.34
CA GLU A 225 -50.29 19.89 71.26
C GLU A 225 -49.32 20.68 70.35
N ILE A 226 -48.03 20.34 70.41
CA ILE A 226 -46.95 21.03 69.69
C ILE A 226 -46.75 20.46 68.29
N ARG A 227 -47.14 19.20 68.05
CA ARG A 227 -47.04 18.57 66.71
C ARG A 227 -47.83 19.33 65.64
N SER A 228 -48.94 19.94 66.02
CA SER A 228 -49.81 20.73 65.13
C SER A 228 -49.12 22.00 64.58
N ASN A 229 -48.04 22.45 65.21
CA ASN A 229 -47.26 23.61 64.78
C ASN A 229 -46.26 23.27 63.68
N PHE A 230 -46.13 22.00 63.27
CA PHE A 230 -45.24 21.58 62.20
C PHE A 230 -46.01 21.11 60.96
N VAL A 231 -45.59 21.56 59.79
CA VAL A 231 -46.11 21.13 58.49
C VAL A 231 -45.16 20.10 57.88
N LYS A 232 -45.72 18.99 57.40
CA LYS A 232 -44.98 17.96 56.68
C LYS A 232 -44.54 18.51 55.31
N THR A 233 -43.25 18.53 55.03
CA THR A 233 -42.74 18.96 53.72
C THR A 233 -42.83 17.86 52.67
N GLU A 234 -42.84 18.26 51.39
CA GLU A 234 -42.66 17.31 50.29
C GLU A 234 -41.39 16.50 50.46
N VAL A 235 -41.50 15.24 50.08
CA VAL A 235 -40.56 14.20 50.41
C VAL A 235 -39.48 14.18 49.33
N GLU A 236 -38.50 15.06 49.43
CA GLU A 236 -37.33 15.02 48.54
C GLU A 236 -36.42 13.86 48.96
N ARG A 237 -36.37 12.82 48.11
CA ARG A 237 -35.33 11.80 48.21
C ARG A 237 -34.01 12.45 47.87
N ARG A 238 -33.02 12.33 48.77
CA ARG A 238 -31.64 12.73 48.47
C ARG A 238 -31.20 12.07 47.18
N GLU A 239 -30.70 12.87 46.26
CA GLU A 239 -30.02 12.39 45.07
C GLU A 239 -28.64 11.88 45.48
N LYS A 240 -28.26 10.72 44.95
CA LYS A 240 -26.97 10.10 45.13
C LYS A 240 -26.42 9.80 43.74
N GLU A 241 -25.15 10.15 43.54
CA GLU A 241 -24.38 9.72 42.39
C GLU A 241 -24.09 8.22 42.48
N CYS A 242 -24.30 7.51 41.38
CA CYS A 242 -23.91 6.11 41.27
C CYS A 242 -23.38 5.82 39.86
N VAL A 243 -22.41 4.92 39.80
CA VAL A 243 -21.87 4.39 38.55
C VAL A 243 -22.94 3.51 37.89
N SER A 244 -23.35 3.88 36.68
CA SER A 244 -24.37 3.16 35.92
C SER A 244 -24.32 3.53 34.44
N TYR A 245 -23.69 2.66 33.64
CA TYR A 245 -23.71 2.78 32.17
C TYR A 245 -25.14 2.89 31.62
N ALA A 246 -26.04 2.00 32.07
CA ALA A 246 -27.43 1.96 31.60
C ALA A 246 -28.18 3.29 31.78
N ARG A 247 -27.90 4.02 32.87
CA ARG A 247 -28.58 5.30 33.14
C ARG A 247 -27.98 6.50 32.40
N VAL A 248 -26.70 6.44 32.05
CA VAL A 248 -26.01 7.49 31.30
C VAL A 248 -26.21 7.31 29.79
N TRP A 249 -26.15 6.06 29.32
CA TRP A 249 -26.14 5.73 27.90
C TRP A 249 -27.44 5.14 27.39
N GLY A 250 -28.19 4.40 28.22
CA GLY A 250 -29.46 3.79 27.85
C GLY A 250 -29.63 2.39 28.44
N GLU A 251 -30.84 2.06 28.88
CA GLU A 251 -31.13 0.79 29.56
C GLU A 251 -31.20 -0.40 28.60
N ASP A 252 -31.41 -0.13 27.30
CA ASP A 252 -31.44 -1.12 26.24
C ASP A 252 -30.70 -0.62 24.98
N LYS A 253 -30.50 -1.51 24.00
CA LYS A 253 -29.77 -1.21 22.76
C LYS A 253 -30.38 -0.07 21.94
N TYR A 254 -31.70 0.13 21.99
CA TYR A 254 -32.39 1.19 21.25
C TYR A 254 -32.21 2.53 21.95
N ALA A 255 -32.29 2.55 23.28
CA ALA A 255 -31.98 3.72 24.08
C ALA A 255 -30.52 4.16 23.90
N VAL A 256 -29.58 3.21 23.89
CA VAL A 256 -28.16 3.47 23.59
C VAL A 256 -28.00 4.05 22.19
N GLY A 257 -28.64 3.46 21.17
CA GLY A 257 -28.63 3.99 19.81
C GLY A 257 -29.18 5.42 19.73
N LYS A 258 -30.25 5.72 20.46
CA LYS A 258 -30.82 7.08 20.54
C LYS A 258 -29.86 8.06 21.21
N THR A 259 -29.19 7.65 22.27
CA THR A 259 -28.16 8.48 22.94
C THR A 259 -27.01 8.79 22.00
N TYR A 260 -26.49 7.79 21.27
CA TYR A 260 -25.44 8.01 20.27
C TYR A 260 -25.91 8.96 19.16
N TYR A 261 -27.11 8.73 18.61
CA TYR A 261 -27.70 9.60 17.60
C TYR A 261 -27.80 11.07 18.06
N GLN A 262 -28.28 11.28 19.29
CA GLN A 262 -28.38 12.62 19.87
C GLN A 262 -27.00 13.22 20.08
N MET A 263 -26.05 12.43 20.60
CA MET A 263 -24.67 12.86 20.85
C MET A 263 -23.98 13.37 19.57
N HIS A 264 -24.15 12.68 18.43
CA HIS A 264 -23.63 13.16 17.14
C HIS A 264 -24.28 14.48 16.69
N THR A 265 -25.56 14.67 17.02
CA THR A 265 -26.31 15.89 16.67
C THR A 265 -25.89 17.06 17.55
N ASP A 266 -25.82 16.85 18.86
CA ASP A 266 -25.36 17.83 19.85
C ASP A 266 -23.93 18.27 19.52
N TYR A 267 -23.02 17.31 19.29
CA TYR A 267 -21.64 17.62 18.97
C TYR A 267 -21.50 18.47 17.70
N TYR A 268 -22.25 18.17 16.64
CA TYR A 268 -22.27 19.00 15.44
C TYR A 268 -22.72 20.44 15.76
N ASN A 269 -23.85 20.58 16.47
CA ASN A 269 -24.45 21.87 16.81
C ASN A 269 -23.59 22.71 17.75
N GLU A 270 -22.82 22.08 18.64
CA GLU A 270 -22.06 22.78 19.68
C GLU A 270 -20.58 22.97 19.32
N VAL A 271 -20.01 22.05 18.55
CA VAL A 271 -18.58 22.02 18.21
C VAL A 271 -18.35 21.87 16.72
N GLY A 272 -18.78 20.78 16.09
CA GLY A 272 -18.38 20.38 14.74
C GLY A 272 -18.55 21.47 13.67
N HIS A 273 -19.72 22.11 13.60
CA HIS A 273 -20.00 23.12 12.57
C HIS A 273 -19.07 24.36 12.65
N LYS A 274 -18.58 24.73 13.85
CA LYS A 274 -17.65 25.85 14.06
C LYS A 274 -16.33 25.64 13.32
N TYR A 275 -15.95 24.39 13.13
CA TYR A 275 -14.69 23.97 12.52
C TYR A 275 -14.88 23.43 11.10
N GLY A 276 -16.06 23.61 10.49
CA GLY A 276 -16.36 23.13 9.15
C GLY A 276 -16.57 21.61 9.05
N LEU A 277 -16.90 20.95 10.16
CA LEU A 277 -17.21 19.53 10.21
C LEU A 277 -18.72 19.32 10.29
N GLU A 278 -19.29 18.72 9.26
CA GLU A 278 -20.71 18.38 9.21
C GLU A 278 -21.05 17.12 10.01
N ARG A 279 -22.32 16.95 10.36
CA ARG A 279 -22.79 15.75 11.03
C ARG A 279 -22.60 14.50 10.15
N GLY A 280 -22.23 13.38 10.76
CA GLY A 280 -22.22 12.06 10.11
C GLY A 280 -23.58 11.68 9.52
N ASP A 281 -23.57 10.88 8.45
CA ASP A 281 -24.79 10.42 7.79
C ASP A 281 -25.64 9.56 8.75
N ASP A 282 -26.95 9.74 8.69
CA ASP A 282 -27.87 8.87 9.42
C ASP A 282 -27.94 7.50 8.74
N ILE A 283 -27.48 6.46 9.43
CA ILE A 283 -27.49 5.08 8.94
C ILE A 283 -28.93 4.66 8.56
N ALA A 284 -29.94 5.12 9.31
CA ALA A 284 -31.34 4.80 9.02
C ALA A 284 -31.83 5.35 7.67
N MET A 285 -31.17 6.38 7.15
CA MET A 285 -31.48 7.03 5.88
C MET A 285 -30.67 6.44 4.71
N LEU A 286 -29.72 5.53 4.98
CA LEU A 286 -28.95 4.85 3.94
C LEU A 286 -29.76 3.72 3.28
N PRO A 287 -29.55 3.45 1.98
CA PRO A 287 -30.12 2.27 1.31
C PRO A 287 -29.71 0.98 2.03
N GLY A 288 -30.59 -0.03 2.06
CA GLY A 288 -30.37 -1.28 2.80
C GLY A 288 -29.12 -2.07 2.41
N GLU A 289 -28.59 -1.88 1.19
CA GLU A 289 -27.29 -2.44 0.76
C GLU A 289 -26.12 -1.71 1.41
N GLU A 290 -26.11 -0.38 1.42
CA GLU A 290 -25.07 0.43 2.09
C GLU A 290 -25.08 0.24 3.62
N GLN A 291 -26.26 0.01 4.22
CA GLN A 291 -26.36 -0.35 5.63
C GLN A 291 -25.65 -1.67 5.93
N ARG A 292 -25.74 -2.66 5.04
CA ARG A 292 -25.05 -3.96 5.18
C ARG A 292 -23.56 -3.86 4.90
N GLU A 293 -23.16 -3.03 3.95
CA GLU A 293 -21.74 -2.81 3.59
C GLU A 293 -20.96 -2.02 4.64
N ARG A 294 -21.61 -1.14 5.42
CA ARG A 294 -20.94 -0.36 6.49
C ARG A 294 -20.82 -1.13 7.81
N VAL A 295 -21.45 -2.30 7.92
CA VAL A 295 -21.29 -3.21 9.05
C VAL A 295 -19.98 -3.99 8.85
N HIS A 296 -18.90 -3.50 9.47
CA HIS A 296 -17.56 -4.09 9.51
C HIS A 296 -16.70 -4.00 8.23
N LYS A 297 -16.44 -2.78 7.74
CA LYS A 297 -15.23 -2.56 6.90
C LYS A 297 -14.01 -2.40 7.81
N SER A 298 -12.96 -3.18 7.57
CA SER A 298 -11.69 -3.02 8.28
C SER A 298 -11.02 -1.70 7.87
N LYS A 299 -10.17 -1.16 8.75
CA LYS A 299 -9.40 0.08 8.49
C LYS A 299 -8.61 0.01 7.18
N ALA A 300 -8.03 -1.15 6.86
CA ALA A 300 -7.31 -1.39 5.62
C ALA A 300 -8.19 -1.25 4.36
N VAL A 301 -9.45 -1.71 4.42
CA VAL A 301 -10.40 -1.56 3.30
C VAL A 301 -10.78 -0.11 3.10
N LEU A 302 -10.98 0.65 4.20
CA LEU A 302 -11.29 2.07 4.13
C LEU A 302 -10.11 2.88 3.54
N GLU A 303 -8.87 2.55 3.91
CA GLU A 303 -7.68 3.21 3.37
C GLU A 303 -7.44 2.84 1.90
N ALA A 304 -7.64 1.58 1.51
CA ALA A 304 -7.57 1.16 0.12
C ALA A 304 -8.65 1.85 -0.74
N GLU A 305 -9.88 2.01 -0.21
CA GLU A 305 -10.94 2.77 -0.87
C GLU A 305 -10.57 4.26 -1.02
N ARG A 306 -9.91 4.85 -0.01
CA ARG A 306 -9.39 6.24 -0.09
C ARG A 306 -8.36 6.38 -1.20
N GLN A 307 -7.33 5.54 -1.19
CA GLN A 307 -6.26 5.56 -2.19
C GLN A 307 -6.81 5.31 -3.61
N ALA A 308 -7.77 4.41 -3.75
CA ALA A 308 -8.45 4.16 -5.02
C ALA A 308 -9.22 5.40 -5.51
N LYS A 309 -9.94 6.09 -4.62
CA LYS A 309 -10.64 7.34 -4.97
C LYS A 309 -9.68 8.45 -5.39
N ASP A 310 -8.57 8.62 -4.67
CA ASP A 310 -7.56 9.62 -5.01
C ASP A 310 -6.88 9.30 -6.35
N ALA A 311 -6.61 8.03 -6.62
CA ALA A 311 -6.08 7.57 -7.91
C ALA A 311 -7.07 7.82 -9.05
N ILE A 312 -8.37 7.56 -8.83
CA ILE A 312 -9.42 7.86 -9.81
C ILE A 312 -9.50 9.36 -10.08
N ALA A 313 -9.49 10.21 -9.05
CA ALA A 313 -9.54 11.66 -9.21
C ALA A 313 -8.31 12.18 -9.99
N ARG A 314 -7.11 11.68 -9.68
CA ARG A 314 -5.89 12.00 -10.44
C ARG A 314 -5.98 11.57 -11.90
N ASN A 315 -6.46 10.35 -12.15
CA ASN A 315 -6.63 9.84 -13.52
C ASN A 315 -7.70 10.61 -14.30
N GLN A 316 -8.75 11.11 -13.63
CA GLN A 316 -9.75 11.96 -14.26
C GLN A 316 -9.17 13.31 -14.69
N MET A 317 -8.43 13.98 -13.81
CA MET A 317 -7.74 15.24 -14.17
C MET A 317 -6.74 15.05 -15.31
N GLU A 318 -6.01 13.93 -15.30
CA GLU A 318 -5.07 13.60 -16.37
C GLU A 318 -5.79 13.31 -17.70
N ASN A 319 -6.92 12.59 -17.67
CA ASN A 319 -7.75 12.37 -18.86
C ASN A 319 -8.33 13.68 -19.41
N GLU A 320 -8.79 14.59 -18.55
CA GLU A 320 -9.26 15.93 -18.97
C GLU A 320 -8.12 16.72 -19.64
N ARG A 321 -6.91 16.65 -19.08
CA ARG A 321 -5.71 17.27 -19.68
C ARG A 321 -5.38 16.66 -21.04
N LEU A 322 -5.41 15.34 -21.15
CA LEU A 322 -5.13 14.62 -22.41
C LEU A 322 -6.19 14.90 -23.47
N GLU A 323 -7.47 15.01 -23.11
CA GLU A 323 -8.51 15.40 -24.06
C GLU A 323 -8.35 16.86 -24.53
N GLY A 324 -7.97 17.79 -23.65
CA GLY A 324 -7.62 19.14 -24.05
C GLY A 324 -6.44 19.19 -25.05
N GLN A 325 -5.44 18.31 -24.89
CA GLN A 325 -4.34 18.17 -25.85
C GLN A 325 -4.80 17.55 -27.17
N LYS A 326 -5.70 16.56 -27.13
CA LYS A 326 -6.26 15.92 -28.32
C LYS A 326 -7.11 16.88 -29.14
N GLU A 327 -7.92 17.73 -28.51
CA GLU A 327 -8.65 18.78 -29.22
C GLU A 327 -7.71 19.79 -29.90
N LYS A 328 -6.62 20.18 -29.22
CA LYS A 328 -5.61 21.07 -29.81
C LYS A 328 -4.94 20.44 -31.04
N MET A 329 -4.50 19.18 -30.93
CA MET A 329 -3.90 18.45 -32.06
C MET A 329 -4.90 18.26 -33.20
N ALA A 330 -6.19 18.03 -32.90
CA ALA A 330 -7.23 17.92 -33.93
C ALA A 330 -7.41 19.24 -34.70
N GLY A 331 -7.33 20.38 -34.01
CA GLY A 331 -7.30 21.71 -34.63
C GLY A 331 -6.09 21.90 -35.55
N GLU A 332 -4.89 21.56 -35.07
CA GLU A 332 -3.64 21.63 -35.86
C GLU A 332 -3.70 20.73 -37.11
N VAL A 333 -4.27 19.52 -36.99
CA VAL A 333 -4.48 18.59 -38.13
C VAL A 333 -5.48 19.16 -39.15
N GLN A 334 -6.55 19.82 -38.69
CA GLN A 334 -7.47 20.50 -39.60
C GLN A 334 -6.80 21.65 -40.35
N ASP A 335 -5.95 22.43 -39.67
CA ASP A 335 -5.23 23.53 -40.30
C ASP A 335 -4.19 23.03 -41.30
N ILE A 336 -3.45 21.97 -40.97
CA ILE A 336 -2.54 21.29 -41.91
C ILE A 336 -3.31 20.75 -43.12
N LYS A 337 -4.52 20.19 -42.91
CA LYS A 337 -5.36 19.69 -44.01
C LYS A 337 -5.78 20.82 -44.95
N LYS A 338 -6.20 21.98 -44.42
CA LYS A 338 -6.52 23.17 -45.23
C LYS A 338 -5.31 23.69 -45.99
N GLN A 339 -4.13 23.72 -45.34
CA GLN A 339 -2.88 24.09 -46.01
C GLN A 339 -2.53 23.13 -47.14
N LYS A 340 -2.69 21.81 -46.92
CA LYS A 340 -2.49 20.80 -47.94
C LYS A 340 -3.43 20.98 -49.12
N GLU A 341 -4.72 21.18 -48.89
CA GLU A 341 -5.71 21.45 -49.95
C GLU A 341 -5.33 22.71 -50.75
N SER A 342 -4.88 23.77 -50.07
CA SER A 342 -4.39 24.98 -50.76
C SER A 342 -3.13 24.74 -51.58
N LEU A 343 -2.21 23.88 -51.12
CA LEU A 343 -0.99 23.53 -51.85
C LEU A 343 -1.28 22.60 -53.03
N GLU A 344 -2.24 21.68 -52.89
CA GLU A 344 -2.73 20.83 -53.99
C GLU A 344 -3.37 21.70 -55.08
N GLU A 345 -4.20 22.68 -54.72
CA GLU A 345 -4.78 23.61 -55.70
C GLU A 345 -3.71 24.49 -56.40
N GLN A 346 -2.65 24.88 -55.68
CA GLN A 346 -1.49 25.57 -56.27
C GLN A 346 -0.70 24.65 -57.20
N ASN A 347 -0.51 23.38 -56.83
CA ASN A 347 0.15 22.39 -57.67
C ASN A 347 -0.65 22.10 -58.93
N ASP A 348 -1.98 22.03 -58.85
CA ASP A 348 -2.84 21.85 -60.02
C ASP A 348 -2.78 23.07 -60.95
N LYS A 349 -2.74 24.30 -60.40
CA LYS A 349 -2.49 25.52 -61.18
C LYS A 349 -1.12 25.50 -61.84
N LEU A 350 -0.08 25.14 -61.10
CA LEU A 350 1.28 25.00 -61.64
C LEU A 350 1.36 23.90 -62.70
N ALA A 351 0.69 22.78 -62.52
CA ALA A 351 0.61 21.70 -63.51
C ALA A 351 -0.10 22.16 -64.79
N GLY A 352 -1.19 22.92 -64.68
CA GLY A 352 -1.86 23.54 -65.82
C GLY A 352 -0.99 24.59 -66.53
N GLU A 353 -0.22 25.39 -65.77
CA GLU A 353 0.78 26.29 -66.33
C GLU A 353 1.92 25.55 -67.02
N ILE A 354 2.40 24.45 -66.42
CA ILE A 354 3.43 23.58 -66.99
C ILE A 354 2.92 22.99 -68.30
N GLN A 355 1.68 22.48 -68.34
CA GLN A 355 1.09 21.91 -69.54
C GLN A 355 0.90 22.97 -70.66
N ASN A 356 0.54 24.21 -70.31
CA ASN A 356 0.48 25.33 -71.25
C ASN A 356 1.88 25.75 -71.73
N LYS A 357 2.85 25.78 -70.81
CA LYS A 357 4.27 26.00 -71.13
C LYS A 357 4.82 24.87 -71.99
N GLU A 358 4.42 23.62 -71.78
CA GLU A 358 4.77 22.45 -72.58
C GLU A 358 4.15 22.51 -73.96
N TYR A 359 2.89 22.90 -74.10
CA TYR A 359 2.27 23.15 -75.41
C TYR A 359 2.99 24.28 -76.18
N ARG A 360 3.38 25.35 -75.48
CA ARG A 360 4.22 26.42 -76.06
C ARG A 360 5.64 25.93 -76.35
N LYS A 361 6.18 25.06 -75.50
CA LYS A 361 7.50 24.43 -75.63
C LYS A 361 7.51 23.50 -76.82
N GLU A 362 6.48 22.71 -77.07
CA GLU A 362 6.34 21.81 -78.23
C GLU A 362 6.26 22.61 -79.54
N LYS A 363 5.53 23.75 -79.50
CA LYS A 363 5.52 24.73 -80.60
C LYS A 363 6.87 25.43 -80.79
N LEU A 364 7.59 25.72 -79.70
CA LEU A 364 8.96 26.22 -79.74
C LEU A 364 9.97 25.13 -80.09
N GLU A 365 9.73 23.86 -79.79
CA GLU A 365 10.51 22.65 -80.11
C GLU A 365 10.37 22.30 -81.59
N GLY A 366 9.22 22.58 -82.22
CA GLY A 366 9.14 22.62 -83.68
C GLY A 366 10.06 23.68 -84.30
N ASN A 367 10.18 24.85 -83.67
CA ASN A 367 11.11 25.91 -84.08
C ASN A 367 12.57 25.63 -83.65
N ILE A 368 12.76 24.93 -82.54
CA ILE A 368 14.05 24.58 -81.95
C ILE A 368 14.61 23.34 -82.65
N SER A 369 13.84 22.37 -83.13
CA SER A 369 14.32 21.30 -84.02
C SER A 369 14.85 21.84 -85.35
N GLN A 370 14.35 22.99 -85.81
CA GLN A 370 14.99 23.75 -86.89
C GLN A 370 16.32 24.40 -86.45
N LEU A 371 16.40 24.92 -85.22
CA LEU A 371 17.63 25.45 -84.64
C LEU A 371 18.60 24.37 -84.10
N GLU A 372 18.17 23.15 -83.83
CA GLU A 372 18.92 21.99 -83.32
C GLU A 372 19.60 21.26 -84.47
N ASN A 373 19.07 21.33 -85.69
CA ASN A 373 19.87 21.09 -86.89
C ASN A 373 21.04 22.09 -87.01
N TYR A 374 20.85 23.34 -86.56
CA TYR A 374 21.93 24.34 -86.54
C TYR A 374 22.85 24.23 -85.31
N ALA A 375 22.35 23.74 -84.18
CA ALA A 375 23.09 23.63 -82.92
C ALA A 375 23.75 22.26 -82.71
N ALA A 376 23.30 21.18 -83.37
CA ALA A 376 23.92 19.84 -83.35
C ALA A 376 25.38 19.82 -83.87
N ALA A 377 25.89 20.93 -84.42
CA ALA A 377 27.27 21.05 -84.87
C ALA A 377 28.25 21.65 -83.83
N LEU A 378 27.78 22.22 -82.70
CA LEU A 378 28.58 23.21 -81.96
C LEU A 378 28.61 23.07 -80.42
N ASP A 379 28.46 21.87 -79.87
CA ASP A 379 28.51 21.60 -78.42
C ASP A 379 29.74 22.24 -77.70
N ILE A 380 29.53 23.35 -76.95
CA ILE A 380 30.58 24.17 -76.29
C ILE A 380 30.13 24.59 -74.86
N LYS A 381 31.02 24.38 -73.86
CA LYS A 381 30.95 24.91 -72.47
C LYS A 381 31.84 26.15 -72.28
N GLU A 382 31.50 26.95 -71.28
CA GLU A 382 31.84 28.37 -71.12
C GLU A 382 33.34 28.71 -71.01
N GLU A 383 34.20 27.83 -70.49
CA GLU A 383 35.64 28.11 -70.43
C GLU A 383 36.35 27.99 -71.79
N GLY A 384 35.65 27.45 -72.80
CA GLY A 384 36.07 27.44 -74.20
C GLY A 384 35.41 28.51 -75.08
N LEU A 385 34.51 29.34 -74.54
CA LEU A 385 33.88 30.43 -75.31
C LEU A 385 34.83 31.64 -75.52
N ILE A 386 36.05 31.60 -74.98
CA ILE A 386 37.05 32.66 -75.17
C ILE A 386 37.66 32.52 -76.55
N VAL A 387 37.11 33.27 -77.52
CA VAL A 387 37.64 33.35 -78.88
C VAL A 387 39.07 33.90 -78.80
N PRO A 388 40.09 33.19 -79.34
CA PRO A 388 41.45 33.72 -79.41
C PRO A 388 41.42 35.04 -80.16
N THR A 389 41.76 36.17 -79.53
CA THR A 389 41.64 37.49 -80.17
C THR A 389 42.74 37.71 -81.22
N LEU A 390 42.35 38.16 -82.42
CA LEU A 390 43.29 38.51 -83.49
C LEU A 390 44.10 39.74 -83.04
N LYS A 391 45.40 39.58 -82.76
CA LYS A 391 46.28 40.70 -82.38
C LYS A 391 46.64 41.52 -83.63
N THR A 392 45.73 42.38 -84.06
CA THR A 392 45.91 43.26 -85.24
C THR A 392 46.79 44.46 -84.94
N ASP A 393 46.76 44.95 -83.70
CA ASP A 393 47.44 46.17 -83.30
C ASP A 393 48.96 46.14 -83.53
N PRO A 394 49.69 45.04 -83.24
CA PRO A 394 51.11 44.95 -83.56
C PRO A 394 51.38 44.98 -85.06
N LEU A 395 50.60 44.24 -85.85
CA LEU A 395 50.80 44.13 -87.30
C LEU A 395 50.53 45.45 -88.04
N VAL A 396 49.49 46.17 -87.60
CA VAL A 396 49.15 47.48 -88.16
C VAL A 396 50.18 48.54 -87.73
N LYS A 397 50.68 48.45 -86.49
CA LYS A 397 51.73 49.34 -85.98
C LYS A 397 53.05 49.15 -86.73
N ASP A 398 53.49 47.92 -86.94
CA ASP A 398 54.73 47.61 -87.65
C ASP A 398 54.68 48.13 -89.10
N ALA A 399 53.54 47.98 -89.77
CA ALA A 399 53.33 48.51 -91.12
C ALA A 399 53.31 50.04 -91.16
N TRP A 400 52.71 50.68 -90.16
CA TRP A 400 52.65 52.14 -90.05
C TRP A 400 54.03 52.75 -89.81
N ASP A 401 54.84 52.13 -88.94
CA ASP A 401 56.20 52.58 -88.67
C ASP A 401 57.10 52.40 -89.91
N ALA A 402 56.94 51.31 -90.67
CA ALA A 402 57.64 51.12 -91.94
C ALA A 402 57.23 52.15 -93.02
N ILE A 403 55.94 52.54 -93.08
CA ILE A 403 55.47 53.60 -93.99
C ILE A 403 56.07 54.95 -93.60
N LYS A 404 56.15 55.27 -92.31
CA LYS A 404 56.79 56.50 -91.83
C LYS A 404 58.26 56.57 -92.24
N GLU A 405 58.99 55.48 -92.12
CA GLU A 405 60.40 55.40 -92.52
C GLU A 405 60.56 55.66 -94.03
N GLU A 406 59.71 55.04 -94.87
CA GLU A 406 59.68 55.32 -96.31
C GLU A 406 59.29 56.77 -96.61
N LEU A 407 58.38 57.35 -95.82
CA LEU A 407 57.97 58.74 -95.99
C LEU A 407 59.06 59.75 -95.60
N GLY A 408 60.00 59.36 -94.72
CA GLY A 408 61.13 60.18 -94.29
C GLY A 408 62.24 60.36 -95.33
N LYS A 409 62.26 59.57 -96.42
CA LYS A 409 63.30 59.68 -97.46
C LYS A 409 63.17 61.02 -98.23
N PRO A 410 64.27 61.77 -98.45
CA PRO A 410 64.22 63.10 -99.07
C PRO A 410 63.87 63.04 -100.56
N ILE A 411 63.27 64.12 -101.08
CA ILE A 411 62.85 64.25 -102.49
C ILE A 411 64.05 64.69 -103.35
N PRO A 412 64.42 63.94 -104.41
CA PRO A 412 65.52 64.31 -105.30
C PRO A 412 65.22 65.55 -106.17
N ALA A 413 66.25 66.33 -106.50
CA ALA A 413 66.13 67.54 -107.32
C ALA A 413 65.85 67.26 -108.82
N PHE A 414 66.23 66.09 -109.33
CA PHE A 414 65.97 65.62 -110.70
C PHE A 414 65.43 64.16 -110.65
N GLY A 415 64.69 63.69 -111.66
CA GLY A 415 64.15 62.32 -111.68
C GLY A 415 62.92 62.07 -110.78
N GLN A 416 62.21 63.14 -110.36
CA GLN A 416 61.09 63.07 -109.40
C GLN A 416 59.92 62.17 -109.83
N LYS A 417 59.77 61.91 -111.13
CA LYS A 417 58.72 61.02 -111.63
C LYS A 417 59.01 59.56 -111.25
N GLU A 418 60.23 59.09 -111.54
CA GLU A 418 60.70 57.74 -111.21
C GLU A 418 60.76 57.54 -109.70
N TRP A 419 61.24 58.53 -108.94
CA TRP A 419 61.24 58.46 -107.47
C TRP A 419 59.84 58.32 -106.87
N ARG A 420 58.83 59.05 -107.40
CA ARG A 420 57.43 58.91 -106.94
C ARG A 420 56.87 57.52 -107.26
N GLU A 421 57.23 56.96 -108.41
CA GLU A 421 56.80 55.61 -108.81
C GLU A 421 57.43 54.54 -107.92
N GLU A 422 58.74 54.59 -107.68
CA GLU A 422 59.44 53.65 -106.80
C GLU A 422 58.97 53.76 -105.34
N ARG A 423 58.72 54.97 -104.83
CA ARG A 423 58.18 55.16 -103.48
C ARG A 423 56.74 54.66 -103.34
N ARG A 424 55.88 54.88 -104.36
CA ARG A 424 54.53 54.27 -104.39
C ARG A 424 54.63 52.76 -104.40
N LYS A 425 55.58 52.19 -105.13
CA LYS A 425 55.82 50.75 -105.21
C LYS A 425 56.29 50.18 -103.87
N ALA A 426 57.19 50.86 -103.15
CA ALA A 426 57.64 50.48 -101.82
C ALA A 426 56.50 50.50 -100.78
N ILE A 427 55.73 51.59 -100.70
CA ILE A 427 54.57 51.70 -99.80
C ILE A 427 53.52 50.64 -100.12
N LYS A 428 53.26 50.40 -101.41
CA LYS A 428 52.36 49.31 -101.85
C LYS A 428 52.87 47.95 -101.40
N GLY A 429 54.18 47.72 -101.43
CA GLY A 429 54.81 46.51 -100.90
C GLY A 429 54.56 46.32 -99.40
N ILE A 430 54.76 47.36 -98.60
CA ILE A 430 54.50 47.33 -97.14
C ILE A 430 53.04 47.00 -96.85
N LEU A 431 52.09 47.65 -97.53
CA LEU A 431 50.66 47.39 -97.36
C LEU A 431 50.28 45.96 -97.77
N THR A 432 50.90 45.42 -98.83
CA THR A 432 50.67 44.04 -99.29
C THR A 432 51.18 43.02 -98.28
N ASN A 433 52.34 43.29 -97.65
CA ASN A 433 52.90 42.45 -96.59
C ASN A 433 52.01 42.45 -95.34
N MET A 434 51.53 43.62 -94.91
CA MET A 434 50.58 43.74 -93.80
C MET A 434 49.30 42.95 -94.10
N GLN A 435 48.74 43.09 -95.30
CA GLN A 435 47.56 42.34 -95.71
C GLN A 435 47.79 40.82 -95.67
N THR A 436 48.96 40.36 -96.12
CA THR A 436 49.33 38.93 -96.09
C THR A 436 49.46 38.41 -94.66
N ALA A 437 50.13 39.16 -93.78
CA ALA A 437 50.29 38.79 -92.37
C ALA A 437 48.94 38.75 -91.62
N LEU A 438 48.04 39.69 -91.91
CA LEU A 438 46.68 39.69 -91.37
C LEU A 438 45.87 38.48 -91.83
N MET A 439 46.00 38.07 -93.10
CA MET A 439 45.34 36.85 -93.61
C MET A 439 45.88 35.59 -92.93
N GLN A 440 47.19 35.46 -92.76
CA GLN A 440 47.79 34.31 -92.07
C GLN A 440 47.37 34.21 -90.60
N ALA A 441 47.38 35.34 -89.88
CA ALA A 441 46.92 35.38 -88.49
C ALA A 441 45.44 34.98 -88.37
N LYS A 442 44.60 35.39 -89.33
CA LYS A 442 43.19 35.01 -89.40
C LYS A 442 43.01 33.50 -89.66
N ASP A 443 43.83 32.91 -90.52
CA ASP A 443 43.76 31.48 -90.81
C ASP A 443 44.17 30.63 -89.60
N VAL A 444 45.20 31.06 -88.86
CA VAL A 444 45.62 30.38 -87.61
C VAL A 444 44.51 30.47 -86.54
N GLN A 445 43.94 31.66 -86.32
CA GLN A 445 42.83 31.87 -85.41
C GLN A 445 41.64 30.95 -85.76
N LYS A 446 41.32 30.82 -87.05
CA LYS A 446 40.27 29.93 -87.55
C LYS A 446 40.54 28.46 -87.23
N GLN A 447 41.79 27.99 -87.32
CA GLN A 447 42.14 26.61 -86.96
C GLN A 447 42.02 26.34 -85.46
N ASP A 448 42.42 27.28 -84.61
CA ASP A 448 42.34 27.12 -83.16
C ASP A 448 40.89 27.10 -82.65
N ILE A 449 40.02 27.95 -83.22
CA ILE A 449 38.57 27.92 -82.99
C ILE A 449 38.01 26.53 -83.35
N LEU A 450 38.46 25.94 -84.46
CA LEU A 450 37.97 24.65 -84.93
C LEU A 450 38.42 23.46 -84.05
N LYS A 451 39.62 23.52 -83.48
CA LYS A 451 40.11 22.50 -82.52
C LYS A 451 39.32 22.54 -81.22
N LEU A 452 39.04 23.73 -80.70
CA LEU A 452 38.33 23.92 -79.45
C LEU A 452 36.87 23.43 -79.55
N GLY A 453 36.19 23.71 -80.66
CA GLY A 453 34.83 23.21 -80.90
C GLY A 453 34.75 21.67 -80.91
N LYS A 454 35.74 20.97 -81.48
CA LYS A 454 35.78 19.50 -81.49
C LYS A 454 35.98 18.87 -80.11
N ALA A 455 36.77 19.51 -79.25
CA ALA A 455 37.07 18.99 -77.91
C ALA A 455 35.85 19.02 -76.98
N LEU A 456 35.05 20.08 -77.08
CA LEU A 456 33.84 20.23 -76.28
C LEU A 456 32.74 19.25 -76.71
N TYR A 457 32.54 19.06 -78.02
CA TYR A 457 31.63 18.06 -78.60
C TYR A 457 31.85 16.64 -78.08
N ASN A 458 33.10 16.20 -77.99
CA ASN A 458 33.41 14.86 -77.49
C ASN A 458 33.07 14.72 -75.99
N LYS A 459 33.14 15.80 -75.21
CA LYS A 459 32.92 15.79 -73.76
C LYS A 459 31.44 15.71 -73.40
N ALA A 460 30.53 16.45 -74.07
CA ALA A 460 29.11 16.29 -73.72
C ALA A 460 28.54 14.95 -74.19
N MET A 461 29.01 14.42 -75.32
CA MET A 461 28.59 13.09 -75.78
C MET A 461 28.97 11.96 -74.81
N GLN A 462 30.09 12.09 -74.09
CA GLN A 462 30.44 11.13 -73.03
C GLN A 462 29.49 11.25 -71.83
N ASN A 463 29.13 12.46 -71.41
CA ASN A 463 28.23 12.68 -70.27
C ASN A 463 26.80 12.18 -70.54
N VAL A 464 26.27 12.41 -71.75
CA VAL A 464 24.93 11.92 -72.14
C VAL A 464 24.87 10.40 -72.10
N ARG A 465 25.91 9.71 -72.60
CA ARG A 465 25.99 8.23 -72.52
C ARG A 465 25.99 7.72 -71.09
N ALA A 466 26.68 8.40 -70.18
CA ALA A 466 26.72 8.01 -68.76
C ALA A 466 25.34 8.13 -68.09
N ILE A 467 24.60 9.21 -68.36
CA ILE A 467 23.25 9.43 -67.80
C ILE A 467 22.24 8.39 -68.34
N ILE A 468 22.31 8.07 -69.63
CA ILE A 468 21.46 7.04 -70.24
C ILE A 468 21.69 5.68 -69.59
N GLU A 469 22.94 5.33 -69.30
CA GLU A 469 23.27 4.05 -68.67
C GLU A 469 22.81 3.98 -67.20
N GLN A 470 22.95 5.07 -66.44
CA GLN A 470 22.42 5.16 -65.07
C GLN A 470 20.90 5.00 -65.04
N ASN A 471 20.17 5.65 -65.95
CA ASN A 471 18.71 5.51 -66.02
C ASN A 471 18.26 4.08 -66.36
N LYS A 472 19.00 3.36 -67.22
CA LYS A 472 18.73 1.94 -67.48
C LYS A 472 18.93 1.06 -66.25
N GLN A 473 19.92 1.37 -65.40
CA GLN A 473 20.14 0.64 -64.15
C GLN A 473 19.01 0.88 -63.15
N LEU A 474 18.58 2.14 -62.96
CA LEU A 474 17.46 2.48 -62.08
C LEU A 474 16.14 1.84 -62.52
N GLN A 475 15.88 1.74 -63.82
CA GLN A 475 14.69 1.04 -64.32
C GLN A 475 14.70 -0.46 -63.98
N LYS A 476 15.86 -1.13 -64.05
CA LYS A 476 15.99 -2.54 -63.66
C LYS A 476 15.75 -2.73 -62.15
N GLU A 477 16.27 -1.82 -61.33
CA GLU A 477 16.10 -1.89 -59.88
C GLU A 477 14.65 -1.66 -59.44
N ASN A 478 13.96 -0.71 -60.06
CA ASN A 478 12.52 -0.49 -59.84
C ASN A 478 11.67 -1.72 -60.22
N GLY A 479 12.02 -2.42 -61.30
CA GLY A 479 11.36 -3.68 -61.67
C GLY A 479 11.49 -4.74 -60.57
N ARG A 480 12.70 -4.94 -60.05
CA ARG A 480 12.98 -5.89 -58.96
C ARG A 480 12.19 -5.57 -57.69
N LEU A 481 12.15 -4.30 -57.28
CA LEU A 481 11.40 -3.86 -56.09
C LEU A 481 9.89 -4.04 -56.24
N THR A 482 9.37 -3.94 -57.47
CA THR A 482 7.95 -4.19 -57.75
C THR A 482 7.60 -5.66 -57.55
N GLU A 483 8.44 -6.58 -58.04
CA GLU A 483 8.25 -8.02 -57.84
C GLU A 483 8.31 -8.43 -56.37
N GLU A 484 9.26 -7.89 -55.60
CA GLU A 484 9.35 -8.15 -54.15
C GLU A 484 8.09 -7.70 -53.40
N ASN A 485 7.59 -6.51 -53.74
CA ASN A 485 6.36 -6.00 -53.14
C ASN A 485 5.13 -6.86 -53.46
N ASP A 486 5.03 -7.40 -54.68
CA ASP A 486 3.95 -8.31 -55.05
C ASP A 486 4.01 -9.64 -54.30
N VAL A 487 5.20 -10.18 -54.05
CA VAL A 487 5.39 -11.37 -53.21
C VAL A 487 4.97 -11.10 -51.77
N LEU A 488 5.35 -9.96 -51.21
CA LEU A 488 4.95 -9.57 -49.85
C LEU A 488 3.43 -9.38 -49.73
N ARG A 489 2.79 -8.74 -50.72
CA ARG A 489 1.33 -8.61 -50.79
C ARG A 489 0.63 -9.96 -50.80
N LYS A 490 1.12 -10.93 -51.58
CA LYS A 490 0.59 -12.29 -51.61
C LYS A 490 0.76 -13.02 -50.28
N ARG A 491 1.90 -12.84 -49.60
CA ARG A 491 2.12 -13.40 -48.25
C ARG A 491 1.14 -12.83 -47.23
N ILE A 492 0.96 -11.50 -47.23
CA ILE A 492 -0.02 -10.84 -46.35
C ILE A 492 -1.43 -11.33 -46.63
N ALA A 493 -1.83 -11.44 -47.91
CA ALA A 493 -3.15 -11.95 -48.30
C ALA A 493 -3.36 -13.44 -47.95
N SER A 494 -2.28 -14.21 -47.80
CA SER A 494 -2.33 -15.63 -47.39
C SER A 494 -2.43 -15.83 -45.87
N MET A 495 -2.30 -14.77 -45.06
CA MET A 495 -2.51 -14.85 -43.62
C MET A 495 -4.02 -14.89 -43.35
N ASP A 496 -4.52 -16.03 -42.86
CA ASP A 496 -5.94 -16.22 -42.55
C ASP A 496 -6.33 -15.39 -41.31
N GLU A 497 -6.94 -14.22 -41.54
CA GLU A 497 -7.47 -13.34 -40.49
C GLU A 497 -8.45 -14.07 -39.55
N ASN A 498 -9.13 -15.11 -40.04
CA ASN A 498 -10.02 -15.91 -39.21
C ASN A 498 -9.25 -16.84 -38.25
N ALA A 499 -8.04 -17.28 -38.60
CA ALA A 499 -7.18 -18.04 -37.69
C ALA A 499 -6.64 -17.15 -36.56
N ILE A 500 -6.28 -15.91 -36.88
CA ILE A 500 -5.83 -14.91 -35.89
C ILE A 500 -6.97 -14.57 -34.93
N THR A 501 -8.18 -14.36 -35.45
CA THR A 501 -9.37 -14.05 -34.64
C THR A 501 -9.72 -15.21 -33.70
N ARG A 502 -9.73 -16.46 -34.21
CA ARG A 502 -9.95 -17.67 -33.39
C ARG A 502 -8.93 -17.84 -32.27
N LEU A 503 -7.66 -17.54 -32.53
CA LEU A 503 -6.61 -17.59 -31.52
C LEU A 503 -6.79 -16.51 -30.45
N ARG A 504 -7.23 -15.31 -30.84
CA ARG A 504 -7.55 -14.22 -29.91
C ARG A 504 -8.72 -14.60 -29.00
N ASP A 505 -9.83 -15.05 -29.57
CA ASP A 505 -11.02 -15.46 -28.79
C ASP A 505 -10.70 -16.60 -27.82
N LYS A 506 -9.87 -17.56 -28.24
CA LYS A 506 -9.40 -18.65 -27.37
C LYS A 506 -8.57 -18.14 -26.20
N LYS A 507 -7.70 -17.15 -26.44
CA LYS A 507 -6.88 -16.55 -25.39
C LYS A 507 -7.68 -15.67 -24.44
N ASP A 508 -8.66 -14.94 -24.93
CA ASP A 508 -9.56 -14.13 -24.10
C ASP A 508 -10.43 -15.02 -23.19
N ALA A 509 -10.89 -16.18 -23.69
CA ALA A 509 -11.59 -17.17 -22.87
C ALA A 509 -10.69 -17.76 -21.76
N GLU A 510 -9.43 -18.08 -22.07
CA GLU A 510 -8.44 -18.59 -21.11
C GLU A 510 -8.13 -17.55 -20.01
N ILE A 511 -7.99 -16.27 -20.39
CA ILE A 511 -7.80 -15.16 -19.44
C ILE A 511 -9.00 -15.05 -18.49
N LYS A 512 -10.23 -15.14 -19.03
CA LYS A 512 -11.45 -15.05 -18.22
C LYS A 512 -11.55 -16.19 -17.21
N GLU A 513 -11.21 -17.41 -17.61
CA GLU A 513 -11.21 -18.58 -16.71
C GLU A 513 -10.19 -18.40 -15.56
N LEU A 514 -8.99 -17.92 -15.87
CA LEU A 514 -7.95 -17.68 -14.88
C LEU A 514 -8.35 -16.59 -13.88
N GLN A 515 -8.99 -15.51 -14.33
CA GLN A 515 -9.51 -14.45 -13.46
C GLN A 515 -10.57 -14.99 -12.49
N GLU A 516 -11.47 -15.86 -12.94
CA GLU A 516 -12.50 -16.45 -12.08
C GLU A 516 -11.90 -17.40 -11.03
N ARG A 517 -10.87 -18.16 -11.40
CA ARG A 517 -10.12 -19.01 -10.45
C ARG A 517 -9.36 -18.18 -9.41
N LEU A 518 -8.76 -17.06 -9.82
CA LEU A 518 -8.07 -16.15 -8.92
C LEU A 518 -9.03 -15.55 -7.88
N GLY A 519 -10.19 -15.04 -8.32
CA GLY A 519 -11.19 -14.47 -7.39
C GLY A 519 -11.73 -15.48 -6.37
N LYS A 520 -11.88 -16.76 -6.77
CA LYS A 520 -12.24 -17.86 -5.84
C LYS A 520 -11.14 -18.11 -4.82
N ALA A 521 -9.87 -18.19 -5.26
CA ALA A 521 -8.73 -18.40 -4.38
C ALA A 521 -8.54 -17.24 -3.38
N GLU A 522 -8.72 -15.99 -3.83
CA GLU A 522 -8.66 -14.80 -2.96
C GLU A 522 -9.76 -14.82 -1.89
N SER A 523 -10.99 -15.18 -2.28
CA SER A 523 -12.12 -15.31 -1.35
C SER A 523 -11.87 -16.38 -0.29
N GLU A 524 -11.28 -17.52 -0.69
CA GLU A 524 -10.90 -18.59 0.24
C GLU A 524 -9.75 -18.17 1.16
N ALA A 525 -8.75 -17.46 0.65
CA ALA A 525 -7.64 -16.93 1.44
C ALA A 525 -8.13 -15.94 2.51
N ILE A 526 -9.03 -15.02 2.16
CA ILE A 526 -9.66 -14.09 3.11
C ILE A 526 -10.43 -14.86 4.19
N ARG A 527 -11.22 -15.87 3.80
CA ARG A 527 -11.97 -16.69 4.76
C ARG A 527 -11.06 -17.45 5.71
N SER A 528 -9.96 -18.00 5.20
CA SER A 528 -8.95 -18.70 5.99
C SER A 528 -8.22 -17.75 6.95
N GLY A 529 -7.82 -16.57 6.47
CA GLY A 529 -7.20 -15.53 7.27
C GLY A 529 -8.09 -15.05 8.42
N ASN A 530 -9.38 -14.81 8.16
CA ASN A 530 -10.34 -14.43 9.20
C ASN A 530 -10.50 -15.53 10.27
N LYS A 531 -10.49 -16.80 9.86
CA LYS A 531 -10.56 -17.93 10.80
C LYS A 531 -9.29 -18.01 11.64
N ALA A 532 -8.11 -17.89 11.02
CA ALA A 532 -6.83 -17.88 11.72
C ALA A 532 -6.74 -16.73 12.72
N TYR A 533 -7.18 -15.52 12.34
CA TYR A 533 -7.21 -14.35 13.22
C TYR A 533 -8.12 -14.56 14.44
N SER A 534 -9.32 -15.13 14.23
CA SER A 534 -10.22 -15.44 15.35
C SER A 534 -9.65 -16.49 16.31
N GLU A 535 -8.99 -17.52 15.78
CA GLU A 535 -8.31 -18.52 16.62
C GLU A 535 -7.11 -17.91 17.38
N HIS A 536 -6.36 -17.01 16.73
CA HIS A 536 -5.27 -16.28 17.40
C HIS A 536 -5.78 -15.42 18.56
N GLN A 537 -6.84 -14.64 18.36
CA GLN A 537 -7.44 -13.84 19.43
C GLN A 537 -7.94 -14.69 20.60
N LYS A 538 -8.52 -15.86 20.33
CA LYS A 538 -8.93 -16.80 21.38
C LYS A 538 -7.72 -17.34 22.15
N ALA A 539 -6.65 -17.68 21.44
CA ALA A 539 -5.42 -18.16 22.05
C ALA A 539 -4.76 -17.08 22.93
N GLU A 540 -4.68 -15.85 22.43
CA GLU A 540 -4.12 -14.70 23.14
C GLU A 540 -4.97 -14.33 24.37
N SER A 541 -6.30 -14.37 24.26
CA SER A 541 -7.20 -14.20 25.39
C SER A 541 -7.01 -15.29 26.45
N ALA A 542 -6.83 -16.55 26.04
CA ALA A 542 -6.57 -17.64 26.96
C ALA A 542 -5.20 -17.50 27.63
N GLU A 543 -4.18 -17.07 26.89
CA GLU A 543 -2.83 -16.82 27.40
C GLU A 543 -2.82 -15.67 28.43
N SER A 544 -3.53 -14.58 28.14
CA SER A 544 -3.69 -13.47 29.08
C SER A 544 -4.38 -13.91 30.38
N GLN A 545 -5.45 -14.71 30.27
CA GLN A 545 -6.13 -15.27 31.45
C GLN A 545 -5.22 -16.16 32.29
N VAL A 546 -4.41 -17.01 31.65
CA VAL A 546 -3.43 -17.85 32.36
C VAL A 546 -2.37 -16.99 33.05
N ARG A 547 -1.90 -15.93 32.39
CA ARG A 547 -0.92 -15.01 32.95
C ARG A 547 -1.46 -14.27 34.18
N GLU A 548 -2.68 -13.76 34.11
CA GLU A 548 -3.38 -13.15 35.24
C GLU A 548 -3.57 -14.13 36.40
N MET A 549 -3.89 -15.40 36.11
CA MET A 549 -3.98 -16.43 37.15
C MET A 549 -2.63 -16.72 37.81
N LEU A 550 -1.53 -16.68 37.05
CA LEU A 550 -0.16 -16.88 37.56
C LEU A 550 0.42 -15.65 38.29
N ASP A 551 -0.21 -14.48 38.19
CA ASP A 551 0.14 -13.31 38.99
C ASP A 551 -0.40 -13.38 40.43
N ILE A 552 -1.34 -14.30 40.71
CA ILE A 552 -1.81 -14.60 42.06
C ILE A 552 -0.73 -15.41 42.81
N PRO A 553 -0.12 -14.88 43.89
CA PRO A 553 1.05 -15.50 44.54
C PRO A 553 0.83 -16.96 44.98
N GLU A 554 -0.35 -17.28 45.52
CA GLU A 554 -0.69 -18.62 45.99
C GLU A 554 -0.84 -19.61 44.81
N ILE A 555 -1.41 -19.17 43.69
CA ILE A 555 -1.54 -19.98 42.48
C ILE A 555 -0.17 -20.18 41.83
N LYS A 556 0.66 -19.13 41.82
CA LYS A 556 2.04 -19.19 41.32
C LYS A 556 2.87 -20.20 42.11
N GLU A 557 2.81 -20.19 43.44
CA GLU A 557 3.52 -21.13 44.29
C GLU A 557 3.04 -22.58 44.07
N ILE A 558 1.73 -22.80 43.94
CA ILE A 558 1.16 -24.11 43.60
C ILE A 558 1.63 -24.55 42.21
N TRP A 559 1.63 -23.66 41.22
CA TRP A 559 2.06 -23.95 39.85
C TRP A 559 3.54 -24.27 39.77
N GLU A 560 4.40 -23.47 40.40
CA GLU A 560 5.84 -23.72 40.50
C GLU A 560 6.10 -25.05 41.23
N GLY A 561 5.36 -25.35 42.30
CA GLY A 561 5.41 -26.63 43.00
C GLY A 561 4.98 -27.82 42.13
N ILE A 562 3.96 -27.66 41.28
CA ILE A 562 3.54 -28.68 40.31
C ILE A 562 4.62 -28.87 39.23
N GLN A 563 5.20 -27.79 38.71
CA GLN A 563 6.27 -27.88 37.71
C GLN A 563 7.52 -28.56 38.28
N GLN A 564 7.93 -28.21 39.50
CA GLN A 564 9.06 -28.88 40.17
C GLN A 564 8.79 -30.37 40.42
N LYS A 565 7.58 -30.74 40.85
CA LYS A 565 7.19 -32.15 41.02
C LYS A 565 7.17 -32.90 39.68
N LYS A 566 6.68 -32.26 38.63
CA LYS A 566 6.68 -32.81 37.27
C LYS A 566 8.11 -33.05 36.78
N GLU A 567 9.01 -32.08 36.97
CA GLU A 567 10.42 -32.21 36.59
C GLU A 567 11.13 -33.30 37.42
N ALA A 568 10.86 -33.37 38.73
CA ALA A 568 11.39 -34.42 39.59
C ALA A 568 10.89 -35.81 39.17
N PHE A 569 9.62 -35.94 38.80
CA PHE A 569 9.06 -37.18 38.27
C PHE A 569 9.67 -37.56 36.92
N SER A 570 9.83 -36.61 36.00
CA SER A 570 10.53 -36.84 34.73
C SER A 570 11.97 -37.32 34.95
N LYS A 571 12.71 -36.72 35.89
CA LYS A 571 14.06 -37.19 36.26
C LYS A 571 14.06 -38.60 36.84
N GLN A 572 13.04 -38.99 37.59
CA GLN A 572 12.90 -40.36 38.09
C GLN A 572 12.63 -41.36 36.94
N ILE A 573 11.76 -40.99 36.00
CA ILE A 573 11.48 -41.80 34.81
C ILE A 573 12.75 -41.98 33.97
N ASP A 574 13.49 -40.90 33.71
CA ASP A 574 14.75 -40.97 32.97
C ASP A 574 15.80 -41.84 33.71
N LYS A 575 15.89 -41.71 35.04
CA LYS A 575 16.75 -42.55 35.86
C LYS A 575 16.38 -44.04 35.80
N CYS A 576 15.09 -44.38 35.84
CA CYS A 576 14.64 -45.76 35.69
C CYS A 576 14.96 -46.33 34.30
N ILE A 577 14.88 -45.51 33.25
CA ILE A 577 15.29 -45.89 31.89
C ILE A 577 16.80 -46.13 31.84
N GLU A 578 17.62 -45.25 32.42
CA GLU A 578 19.08 -45.39 32.48
C GLU A 578 19.51 -46.64 33.26
N GLU A 579 18.92 -46.88 34.43
CA GLU A 579 19.17 -48.09 35.24
C GLU A 579 18.73 -49.36 34.51
N GLY A 580 17.62 -49.31 33.78
CA GLY A 580 17.16 -50.40 32.92
C GLY A 580 18.12 -50.70 31.76
N ILE A 581 18.59 -49.67 31.06
CA ILE A 581 19.58 -49.79 29.98
C ILE A 581 20.90 -50.36 30.51
N ALA A 582 21.36 -49.86 31.67
CA ALA A 582 22.57 -50.36 32.33
C ALA A 582 22.43 -51.83 32.72
N ALA A 583 21.29 -52.25 33.29
CA ALA A 583 21.04 -53.64 33.64
C ALA A 583 20.97 -54.57 32.42
N ILE A 584 20.41 -54.11 31.29
CA ILE A 584 20.43 -54.85 30.02
C ILE A 584 21.87 -55.03 29.52
N ARG A 585 22.70 -53.98 29.62
CA ARG A 585 24.10 -54.02 29.20
C ARG A 585 24.95 -54.91 30.09
N ASP A 586 24.82 -54.80 31.41
CA ASP A 586 25.55 -55.61 32.38
C ASP A 586 25.26 -57.11 32.19
N TYR A 587 24.02 -57.46 31.84
CA TYR A 587 23.68 -58.83 31.47
C TYR A 587 24.38 -59.28 30.18
N ALA A 588 24.45 -58.41 29.17
CA ALA A 588 25.12 -58.73 27.90
C ALA A 588 26.62 -58.97 28.07
N ASP A 589 27.28 -58.22 28.96
CA ASP A 589 28.70 -58.37 29.33
C ASP A 589 28.95 -59.50 30.35
N GLY A 590 27.87 -59.98 31.00
CA GLY A 590 27.91 -61.00 32.05
C GLY A 590 28.03 -62.45 31.56
N LYS A 591 28.36 -63.33 32.52
CA LYS A 591 28.40 -64.79 32.31
C LYS A 591 27.12 -65.51 32.76
N ASP A 592 26.15 -64.77 33.28
CA ASP A 592 24.93 -65.35 33.84
C ASP A 592 23.99 -65.84 32.74
N ASN A 593 23.23 -66.89 33.06
CA ASN A 593 22.28 -67.51 32.14
C ASN A 593 20.96 -66.73 32.03
N ASP A 594 20.61 -65.92 33.03
CA ASP A 594 19.40 -65.10 33.10
C ASP A 594 19.65 -63.80 33.89
N PHE A 595 18.74 -62.83 33.80
CA PHE A 595 18.83 -61.60 34.60
C PHE A 595 18.80 -61.94 36.09
N GLN A 596 19.77 -61.43 36.85
CA GLN A 596 19.70 -61.53 38.31
C GLN A 596 18.46 -60.78 38.82
N PRO A 597 17.84 -61.20 39.94
CA PRO A 597 16.59 -60.59 40.41
C PRO A 597 16.62 -59.05 40.52
N LYS A 598 17.77 -58.47 40.90
CA LYS A 598 17.97 -57.01 40.95
C LYS A 598 18.05 -56.37 39.56
N GLN A 599 18.76 -57.01 38.63
CA GLN A 599 18.85 -56.55 37.24
C GLN A 599 17.51 -56.67 36.54
N GLY A 600 16.81 -57.80 36.68
CA GLY A 600 15.49 -58.01 36.10
C GLY A 600 14.45 -57.00 36.59
N ASN A 601 14.51 -56.61 37.87
CA ASN A 601 13.66 -55.55 38.40
C ASN A 601 14.00 -54.18 37.77
N ALA A 602 15.28 -53.83 37.61
CA ALA A 602 15.69 -52.59 36.95
C ALA A 602 15.24 -52.55 35.48
N VAL A 603 15.34 -53.67 34.76
CA VAL A 603 14.83 -53.80 33.39
C VAL A 603 13.31 -53.64 33.34
N ALA A 604 12.57 -54.25 34.27
CA ALA A 604 11.11 -54.09 34.36
C ALA A 604 10.70 -52.63 34.61
N TRP A 605 11.38 -51.93 35.51
CA TRP A 605 11.15 -50.50 35.75
C TRP A 605 11.52 -49.63 34.56
N GLY A 606 12.62 -49.95 33.86
CA GLY A 606 12.99 -49.28 32.62
C GLY A 606 11.93 -49.41 31.53
N ILE A 607 11.33 -50.60 31.36
CA ILE A 607 10.24 -50.83 30.39
C ILE A 607 8.99 -50.02 30.75
N ILE A 608 8.60 -49.99 32.02
CA ILE A 608 7.44 -49.20 32.48
C ILE A 608 7.70 -47.70 32.30
N ALA A 609 8.90 -47.23 32.65
CA ALA A 609 9.30 -45.84 32.50
C ALA A 609 9.37 -45.41 31.02
N GLU A 610 9.87 -46.28 30.14
CA GLU A 610 9.88 -46.06 28.70
C GLU A 610 8.46 -46.00 28.13
N ALA A 611 7.55 -46.88 28.60
CA ALA A 611 6.13 -46.82 28.22
C ALA A 611 5.52 -45.46 28.59
N PHE A 612 5.79 -44.96 29.80
CA PHE A 612 5.34 -43.62 30.21
C PHE A 612 5.89 -42.49 29.33
N LYS A 613 7.17 -42.56 28.94
CA LYS A 613 7.82 -41.53 28.11
C LYS A 613 7.18 -41.40 26.72
N TYR A 614 6.69 -42.50 26.17
CA TYR A 614 6.01 -42.55 24.87
C TYR A 614 4.48 -42.48 24.97
N GLY A 615 3.92 -42.26 26.16
CA GLY A 615 2.46 -42.20 26.37
C GLY A 615 1.75 -43.53 26.15
N LEU A 616 2.44 -44.65 26.36
CA LEU A 616 1.94 -46.01 26.20
C LEU A 616 1.36 -46.54 27.51
N ASP A 617 0.28 -47.32 27.42
CA ASP A 617 -0.32 -47.99 28.58
C ASP A 617 0.54 -49.20 28.98
N SER A 618 1.25 -49.07 30.10
CA SER A 618 2.08 -50.14 30.65
C SER A 618 1.27 -51.32 31.20
N THR A 619 -0.05 -51.24 31.31
CA THR A 619 -0.91 -52.38 31.66
C THR A 619 -1.33 -53.20 30.43
N ASP A 620 -1.28 -52.61 29.24
CA ASP A 620 -1.51 -53.30 27.97
C ASP A 620 -0.24 -54.03 27.50
N GLU A 621 -0.38 -55.33 27.23
CA GLU A 621 0.75 -56.18 26.87
C GLU A 621 1.41 -55.77 25.54
N LYS A 622 0.62 -55.38 24.53
CA LYS A 622 1.14 -55.01 23.22
C LYS A 622 1.91 -53.69 23.30
N GLN A 623 1.37 -52.72 24.04
CA GLN A 623 2.02 -51.43 24.26
C GLN A 623 3.28 -51.56 25.11
N ARG A 624 3.31 -52.45 26.12
CA ARG A 624 4.55 -52.80 26.82
C ARG A 624 5.62 -53.42 25.93
N ARG A 625 5.24 -54.32 25.01
CA ARG A 625 6.18 -54.91 24.04
C ARG A 625 6.76 -53.83 23.12
N MET A 626 5.97 -52.83 22.72
CA MET A 626 6.45 -51.67 21.96
C MET A 626 7.46 -50.85 22.77
N ALA A 627 7.16 -50.51 24.03
CA ALA A 627 8.08 -49.80 24.92
C ALA A 627 9.40 -50.57 25.13
N THR A 628 9.32 -51.90 25.24
CA THR A 628 10.51 -52.76 25.33
C THR A 628 11.38 -52.68 24.08
N GLY A 629 10.77 -52.55 22.90
CA GLY A 629 11.47 -52.29 21.65
C GLY A 629 12.24 -50.96 21.69
N TYR A 630 11.57 -49.87 22.07
CA TYR A 630 12.19 -48.55 22.19
C TYR A 630 13.34 -48.53 23.21
N LEU A 631 13.18 -49.21 24.35
CA LEU A 631 14.24 -49.32 25.35
C LEU A 631 15.48 -50.04 24.79
N LEU A 632 15.29 -51.14 24.06
CA LEU A 632 16.37 -51.92 23.44
C LEU A 632 17.11 -51.14 22.33
N GLU A 633 16.41 -50.29 21.59
CA GLU A 633 17.01 -49.40 20.60
C GLU A 633 17.97 -48.38 21.25
N LYS A 634 17.70 -47.99 22.50
CA LYS A 634 18.54 -47.06 23.27
C LYS A 634 19.77 -47.72 23.91
N VAL A 635 19.86 -49.05 23.90
CA VAL A 635 21.03 -49.76 24.46
C VAL A 635 22.22 -49.61 23.51
N SER A 636 23.32 -49.05 24.01
CA SER A 636 24.58 -49.04 23.28
C SER A 636 25.28 -50.39 23.37
N TRP A 637 25.51 -51.00 22.21
CA TRP A 637 26.19 -52.30 22.08
C TRP A 637 27.71 -52.19 21.87
N THR A 638 28.27 -50.99 21.99
CA THR A 638 29.71 -50.76 21.82
C THR A 638 30.52 -51.55 22.84
N GLY A 639 31.43 -52.42 22.37
CA GLY A 639 32.27 -53.28 23.21
C GLY A 639 31.76 -54.73 23.35
N ILE A 640 30.52 -55.02 22.97
CA ILE A 640 29.96 -56.38 22.97
C ILE A 640 30.26 -57.05 21.62
N ALA A 641 31.30 -57.88 21.58
CA ALA A 641 31.85 -58.43 20.35
C ALA A 641 31.01 -59.55 19.71
N SER A 642 30.09 -60.17 20.45
CA SER A 642 29.30 -61.31 19.97
C SER A 642 27.88 -60.88 19.60
N GLU A 643 27.55 -61.01 18.31
CA GLU A 643 26.19 -60.79 17.78
C GLU A 643 25.16 -61.73 18.47
N PHE A 644 25.55 -62.98 18.70
CA PHE A 644 24.75 -63.96 19.46
C PHE A 644 24.38 -63.46 20.86
N LYS A 645 25.32 -62.81 21.59
CA LYS A 645 25.03 -62.27 22.93
C LYS A 645 24.06 -61.08 22.90
N ARG A 646 24.10 -60.27 21.83
CA ARG A 646 23.16 -59.15 21.63
C ARG A 646 21.75 -59.67 21.38
N ASP A 647 21.60 -60.65 20.49
CA ASP A 647 20.31 -61.27 20.17
C ASP A 647 19.72 -62.02 21.37
N LEU A 648 20.56 -62.74 22.10
CA LEU A 648 20.14 -63.43 23.33
C LEU A 648 19.64 -62.43 24.38
N THR A 649 20.35 -61.31 24.58
CA THR A 649 19.96 -60.26 25.53
C THR A 649 18.65 -59.59 25.15
N ALA A 650 18.47 -59.27 23.87
CA ALA A 650 17.22 -58.72 23.37
C ALA A 650 16.06 -59.71 23.55
N ALA A 651 16.27 -60.99 23.25
CA ALA A 651 15.27 -62.04 23.44
C ALA A 651 14.88 -62.21 24.92
N ARG A 652 15.86 -62.19 25.84
CA ARG A 652 15.61 -62.27 27.29
C ARG A 652 14.87 -61.05 27.82
N THR A 653 15.21 -59.86 27.36
CA THR A 653 14.49 -58.61 27.73
C THR A 653 13.02 -58.67 27.31
N ARG A 654 12.73 -59.20 26.11
CA ARG A 654 11.35 -59.42 25.64
C ARG A 654 10.62 -60.49 26.45
N GLN A 655 11.29 -61.59 26.80
CA GLN A 655 10.69 -62.62 27.65
C GLN A 655 10.36 -62.09 29.05
N LEU A 656 11.20 -61.22 29.60
CA LEU A 656 10.95 -60.53 30.86
C LEU A 656 9.72 -59.61 30.76
N CYS A 657 9.57 -58.87 29.67
CA CYS A 657 8.35 -58.10 29.37
C CYS A 657 7.11 -58.99 29.29
N ASP A 658 7.21 -60.17 28.68
CA ASP A 658 6.07 -61.09 28.54
C ASP A 658 5.68 -61.74 29.87
N ALA A 659 6.65 -61.96 30.76
CA ALA A 659 6.43 -62.54 32.08
C ALA A 659 5.93 -61.53 33.12
N MET A 660 6.03 -60.22 32.85
CA MET A 660 5.66 -59.19 33.82
C MET A 660 4.14 -58.98 33.90
N THR A 661 3.62 -58.86 35.13
CA THR A 661 2.21 -58.52 35.37
C THR A 661 2.12 -57.12 35.95
N VAL A 662 1.67 -56.16 35.14
CA VAL A 662 1.45 -54.77 35.57
C VAL A 662 -0.05 -54.53 35.69
N THR A 663 -0.56 -54.47 36.91
CA THR A 663 -1.99 -54.26 37.16
C THR A 663 -2.34 -52.77 37.20
N LYS A 664 -3.59 -52.43 36.87
CA LYS A 664 -4.09 -51.05 36.96
C LYS A 664 -3.99 -50.49 38.38
N ASP A 665 -4.22 -51.31 39.40
CA ASP A 665 -4.10 -50.91 40.80
C ASP A 665 -2.65 -50.64 41.21
N LEU A 666 -1.70 -51.43 40.71
CA LEU A 666 -0.27 -51.19 40.93
C LEU A 666 0.14 -49.84 40.31
N MET A 667 -0.26 -49.58 39.06
CA MET A 667 0.03 -48.32 38.38
C MET A 667 -0.61 -47.11 39.05
N ALA A 668 -1.86 -47.25 39.52
CA ALA A 668 -2.53 -46.21 40.28
C ALA A 668 -1.79 -45.87 41.58
N ASN A 669 -1.37 -46.88 42.35
CA ASN A 669 -0.62 -46.69 43.59
C ASN A 669 0.76 -46.05 43.35
N LEU A 670 1.42 -46.38 42.24
CA LEU A 670 2.72 -45.79 41.87
C LEU A 670 2.60 -44.33 41.43
N LEU A 671 1.54 -43.97 40.72
CA LEU A 671 1.25 -42.58 40.38
C LEU A 671 0.85 -41.75 41.62
N LEU A 672 0.14 -42.37 42.57
CA LEU A 672 -0.21 -41.79 43.86
C LEU A 672 0.99 -41.60 44.80
N SER A 673 1.96 -42.52 44.78
CA SER A 673 3.18 -42.41 45.60
C SER A 673 4.20 -41.42 45.02
N ALA A 674 4.21 -41.25 43.69
CA ALA A 674 5.01 -40.23 43.01
C ALA A 674 4.47 -38.79 43.18
N GLY A 675 3.22 -38.62 43.61
CA GLY A 675 2.57 -37.32 43.82
C GLY A 675 1.67 -37.32 45.05
N GLY A 676 2.21 -36.89 46.20
CA GLY A 676 1.50 -36.90 47.48
C GLY A 676 0.09 -36.28 47.46
N ARG A 677 -0.85 -36.99 48.12
CA ARG A 677 -2.19 -36.60 48.60
C ARG A 677 -2.77 -35.30 47.99
N SER A 678 -3.61 -35.47 46.97
CA SER A 678 -4.90 -34.79 46.91
C SER A 678 -5.88 -35.72 46.22
N GLY A 679 -6.98 -36.02 46.90
CA GLY A 679 -8.06 -36.81 46.36
C GLY A 679 -8.64 -36.11 45.14
N ILE A 680 -8.39 -36.67 43.96
CA ILE A 680 -9.26 -36.46 42.81
C ILE A 680 -10.51 -37.25 43.13
N SER A 681 -11.51 -36.59 43.71
CA SER A 681 -12.87 -37.08 43.59
C SER A 681 -13.16 -37.17 42.10
N THR A 682 -13.51 -38.37 41.67
CA THR A 682 -14.14 -38.70 40.41
C THR A 682 -15.42 -37.88 40.22
N GLY A 683 -15.25 -36.63 39.82
CA GLY A 683 -16.28 -35.83 39.17
C GLY A 683 -16.06 -35.96 37.67
N GLY A 684 -16.62 -37.00 37.06
CA GLY A 684 -16.75 -37.08 35.61
C GLY A 684 -17.61 -35.94 35.10
N GLY A 685 -17.00 -34.81 34.79
CA GLY A 685 -17.58 -33.71 34.03
C GLY A 685 -17.12 -33.83 32.59
N GLY A 686 -17.71 -34.76 31.85
CA GLY A 686 -17.57 -34.78 30.40
C GLY A 686 -18.01 -33.43 29.83
N SER A 687 -17.24 -32.91 28.88
CA SER A 687 -17.58 -31.72 28.12
C SER A 687 -18.78 -31.98 27.20
N ASN A 688 -19.98 -32.05 27.77
CA ASN A 688 -21.22 -31.90 27.02
C ASN A 688 -21.71 -30.47 27.23
N GLY A 689 -21.12 -29.55 26.48
CA GLY A 689 -21.76 -28.28 26.19
C GLY A 689 -22.99 -28.52 25.31
N GLU A 690 -24.10 -28.97 25.90
CA GLU A 690 -25.42 -28.87 25.29
C GLU A 690 -25.76 -27.38 25.18
N LEU A 691 -25.46 -26.79 24.02
CA LEU A 691 -25.92 -25.46 23.64
C LEU A 691 -27.46 -25.49 23.51
N THR A 692 -28.14 -24.78 24.42
CA THR A 692 -29.55 -24.41 24.26
C THR A 692 -29.65 -23.12 23.47
N ASN A 693 -30.68 -22.99 22.62
CA ASN A 693 -31.01 -21.69 22.00
C ASN A 693 -31.61 -20.75 23.06
N TRP A 694 -31.55 -19.44 22.80
CA TRP A 694 -31.93 -18.35 23.70
C TRP A 694 -33.44 -18.28 24.08
N ASP A 695 -34.26 -19.24 23.63
CA ASP A 695 -35.68 -19.40 23.98
C ASP A 695 -36.05 -20.76 24.62
N GLY A 696 -35.07 -21.62 24.91
CA GLY A 696 -35.27 -22.83 25.72
C GLY A 696 -35.72 -24.10 24.99
N THR A 697 -35.71 -24.18 23.66
CA THR A 697 -35.96 -25.44 22.93
C THR A 697 -34.67 -26.17 22.51
N LYS A 698 -34.67 -27.52 22.59
CA LYS A 698 -33.52 -28.38 22.25
C LYS A 698 -33.38 -28.59 20.74
N LYS A 699 -32.16 -28.39 20.19
CA LYS A 699 -31.82 -28.81 18.82
C LYS A 699 -31.88 -30.33 18.72
N LYS A 700 -32.72 -30.86 17.81
CA LYS A 700 -32.53 -32.21 17.27
C LYS A 700 -31.26 -32.19 16.41
N THR A 701 -30.15 -32.65 16.95
CA THR A 701 -29.03 -33.09 16.13
C THR A 701 -29.42 -34.45 15.54
N GLY A 702 -29.71 -34.49 14.24
CA GLY A 702 -29.67 -35.75 13.50
C GLY A 702 -28.27 -36.35 13.61
N TRP A 703 -28.19 -37.68 13.46
CA TRP A 703 -27.05 -38.59 13.68
C TRP A 703 -26.93 -39.02 15.15
N GLY A 704 -27.16 -40.28 15.55
CA GLY A 704 -27.36 -41.52 14.79
C GLY A 704 -28.68 -42.22 15.14
N ILE A 705 -28.82 -43.45 14.65
CA ILE A 705 -29.84 -44.40 15.11
C ILE A 705 -29.94 -44.39 16.65
#